data_AF-A0AB74KA59-F1
#
_entry.id   AF-A0AB74KA59-F1
#
_cell.length_a   1.000
_cell.length_b   1.000
_cell.length_c   1.000
_cell.angle_alpha   90.00
_cell.angle_beta   90.00
_cell.angle_gamma   90.00
#
_symmetry.space_group_name_H-M   'P 1'
#
loop_
_entity.id
_entity.type
_entity.pdbx_description
1 polymer ?
#
loop_
_entity_poly.entity_id
_entity_poly.type
_entity_poly.pdbx_seq_one_letter_code
_entity_poly.pdbx_strand_id
1 'polypeptide(L)'
;MSANNSETVRSLLKLVILVCIAGAAVSSRLFSVIRHESIIHEFDPWFNFRATKVLVSQGFRNFWNWYDNTSWYPLGRATGGTLYPDIRNICVLLAPAFSGLTAYVTYLFTAEVKDERAGLLAAVFIGIVPGYISRSVAGSYDNEAIAIFLLMFTFYLWVKSLRLGSAFWGAITALAYYYMVSAWGGYAFIINIIPLHVFTLILMGRYSPRLYISYCSFYTIGTLASMQVPFVGFNPVGTADHMAALGVFGLLQLVAFTTLVHSHLPSKQQFETLLKATLIAGSALGIVGMAFASQKGIIAPWTGRFYSLWDTGYAKVHIPIVASVSEHQPTSWPSFFFDLQMLIYLFPAGVYFCFRSLSDHVKGEASVFVIIYSLFGSYFASVMVRLMLTLTPIVCVASAVALSTLLDSYIQEPAETEQVAQDTSEKKDKKTKKDKKDKSIEATHAKIIQKIQEKTGIKAPDARLLVIVNVLLMLVLFVFHSTWVTSNAYSSPSVVLASKTPQGDTLIIDDFREAYNWLNQTTSEDAVVGSWWDYGYQLAGMAGRTTLVDNNTWNNTHIATVGKIMASPEEVSYDILRKHDVTHLLVVFGGLLGYSGDDINKFLWMVRIAEGIWPDEIHERDYFTPRGEFRMDEGAAPAMKNSLLYKMVYHKFADLFGSRPAVDRVRQVKLPKVGPELDSLDEAFTSENWLVRIYEVKEPDFLGRSFKDAKAFNEEVPTEASTSSHRLEEEDLIKVLNVDVEIRQTKDKGRGLFARRDLKPGHTVLSTIPTVIALDKQHISQFCSYTAQSEYGGLFASELGTMKKLARCSLCKTIFYASKEAQKSDWPIHKNECLCLRSLGSSSIPQDSVRALARFVWMKDHKRTLGDNEWGQSVEDMYDAYDNYTEEQKIGLGNKAKEFFDFFTQGGKDREAMSRYNLSISYIMRMLCKIQTNGFALSGSDFMEIGTAICPLAACINHNQEYNSTVLFTQEDNRLSVVAFKGIEKGDEITTTYVDGAEPWDAQRNQLLKQYLFDIGPGPDTDSKVDAFDQHEGQKVALKLAKPLQSAEKWMTSAMTAISYMDDMPSWAPSMAVELAKATLESTKAILPYGHPVRGLMLVELSKQMLANRNEEKGTSEQTVVKKLTNCITITEEALAEVKIGYGKGSYFSRGLEKQLQDIKLEIHFRNMAQMSISQS
;
A
#
# COMPACT_ATOMS: atom_id res chain seq x y z
N MET A 1 11.36 69.32 6.26
CA MET A 1 10.50 68.41 7.06
C MET A 1 9.42 67.71 6.24
N SER A 2 8.72 68.38 5.31
CA SER A 2 7.69 67.74 4.44
C SER A 2 8.21 66.58 3.55
N ALA A 3 9.39 66.72 2.93
CA ALA A 3 9.95 65.69 2.04
C ALA A 3 10.29 64.36 2.75
N ASN A 4 10.93 64.39 3.92
CA ASN A 4 11.25 63.17 4.70
C ASN A 4 9.99 62.45 5.19
N ASN A 5 8.93 63.19 5.56
CA ASN A 5 7.64 62.57 5.89
C ASN A 5 7.01 61.89 4.67
N SER A 6 7.11 62.48 3.47
CA SER A 6 6.57 61.88 2.24
C SER A 6 7.28 60.59 1.82
N GLU A 7 8.61 60.52 1.97
CA GLU A 7 9.38 59.30 1.68
C GLU A 7 9.13 58.20 2.71
N THR A 8 8.98 58.58 3.99
CA THR A 8 8.64 57.65 5.07
C THR A 8 7.24 57.07 4.85
N VAL A 9 6.25 57.90 4.49
CA VAL A 9 4.89 57.46 4.16
C VAL A 9 4.88 56.56 2.92
N ARG A 10 5.62 56.92 1.86
CA ARG A 10 5.72 56.08 0.65
C ARG A 10 6.37 54.73 0.94
N SER A 11 7.39 54.70 1.80
CA SER A 11 8.08 53.46 2.18
C SER A 11 7.21 52.58 3.08
N LEU A 12 6.47 53.18 4.02
CA LEU A 12 5.48 52.49 4.85
C LEU A 12 4.36 51.89 3.98
N LEU A 13 3.82 52.67 3.04
CA LEU A 13 2.76 52.23 2.14
C LEU A 13 3.22 51.05 1.26
N LYS A 14 4.44 51.10 0.74
CA LYS A 14 5.05 49.96 0.02
C LYS A 14 5.13 48.72 0.90
N LEU A 15 5.63 48.86 2.13
CA LEU A 15 5.75 47.75 3.07
C LEU A 15 4.38 47.12 3.36
N VAL A 16 3.37 47.94 3.67
CA VAL A 16 2.00 47.49 3.93
C VAL A 16 1.43 46.76 2.71
N ILE A 17 1.58 47.31 1.50
CA ILE A 17 1.10 46.67 0.28
C ILE A 17 1.78 45.32 0.06
N LEU A 18 3.11 45.22 0.22
CA LEU A 18 3.83 43.96 0.05
C LEU A 18 3.41 42.91 1.10
N VAL A 19 3.17 43.32 2.35
CA VAL A 19 2.65 42.42 3.39
C VAL A 19 1.23 41.95 3.06
N CYS A 20 0.36 42.84 2.58
CA CYS A 20 -0.98 42.47 2.12
C CYS A 20 -0.94 41.52 0.92
N ILE A 21 -0.03 41.74 -0.05
CA ILE A 21 0.17 40.84 -1.20
C ILE A 21 0.64 39.47 -0.73
N ALA A 22 1.61 39.39 0.17
CA ALA A 22 2.07 38.12 0.72
C ALA A 22 0.93 37.40 1.46
N GLY A 23 0.13 38.13 2.25
CA GLY A 23 -1.06 37.57 2.91
C GLY A 23 -2.12 37.06 1.92
N ALA A 24 -2.39 37.80 0.83
CA ALA A 24 -3.31 37.38 -0.23
C ALA A 24 -2.80 36.16 -1.01
N ALA A 25 -1.50 36.12 -1.30
CA ALA A 25 -0.85 35.00 -1.99
C ALA A 25 -0.91 33.71 -1.16
N VAL A 26 -0.69 33.80 0.15
CA VAL A 26 -0.78 32.65 1.06
C VAL A 26 -2.25 32.23 1.24
N SER A 27 -3.14 33.16 1.59
CA SER A 27 -4.55 32.84 1.89
C SER A 27 -5.31 32.23 0.71
N SER A 28 -5.06 32.71 -0.52
CA SER A 28 -5.68 32.13 -1.73
C SER A 28 -5.29 30.68 -1.99
N ARG A 29 -4.18 30.18 -1.42
CA ARG A 29 -3.70 28.80 -1.61
C ARG A 29 -4.18 27.82 -0.53
N LEU A 30 -4.88 28.29 0.50
CA LEU A 30 -5.30 27.46 1.64
C LEU A 30 -6.69 26.82 1.46
N PHE A 31 -7.39 27.06 0.35
CA PHE A 31 -8.75 26.54 0.15
C PHE A 31 -8.85 25.00 0.27
N SER A 32 -7.87 24.26 -0.26
CA SER A 32 -7.84 22.79 -0.14
C SER A 32 -7.73 22.34 1.31
N VAL A 33 -6.81 22.94 2.07
CA VAL A 33 -6.55 22.64 3.48
C VAL A 33 -7.70 23.07 4.40
N ILE A 34 -8.41 24.16 4.06
CA ILE A 34 -9.54 24.64 4.86
C ILE A 34 -10.79 23.78 4.63
N ARG A 35 -11.03 23.32 3.38
CA ARG A 35 -12.21 22.51 3.03
C ARG A 35 -12.05 21.04 3.37
N HIS A 36 -10.84 20.54 3.23
CA HIS A 36 -10.50 19.15 3.46
C HIS A 36 -9.46 19.07 4.59
N GLU A 37 -8.61 18.06 4.55
CA GLU A 37 -7.53 17.87 5.52
C GLU A 37 -6.22 18.43 4.99
N SER A 38 -5.29 18.75 5.90
CA SER A 38 -3.91 19.10 5.55
C SER A 38 -3.13 17.84 5.12
N ILE A 39 -3.36 17.39 3.89
CA ILE A 39 -2.69 16.25 3.27
C ILE A 39 -2.00 16.67 1.97
N ILE A 40 -1.04 15.85 1.55
CA ILE A 40 -0.41 16.00 0.25
C ILE A 40 -1.41 15.61 -0.84
N HIS A 41 -1.45 16.40 -1.91
CA HIS A 41 -2.33 16.20 -3.06
C HIS A 41 -1.54 15.72 -4.28
N GLU A 42 -2.26 15.28 -5.32
CA GLU A 42 -1.69 14.72 -6.56
C GLU A 42 -0.86 13.43 -6.36
N PHE A 43 -0.17 12.99 -7.41
CA PHE A 43 0.62 11.75 -7.43
C PHE A 43 2.11 12.04 -7.16
N ASP A 44 2.69 13.03 -7.86
CA ASP A 44 4.13 13.38 -7.80
C ASP A 44 4.65 13.75 -6.40
N PRO A 45 3.94 14.57 -5.61
CA PRO A 45 4.41 15.02 -4.31
C PRO A 45 4.65 13.91 -3.26
N TRP A 46 4.07 12.72 -3.42
CA TRP A 46 4.24 11.60 -2.49
C TRP A 46 5.68 11.08 -2.47
N PHE A 47 6.37 11.07 -3.62
CA PHE A 47 7.78 10.73 -3.68
C PHE A 47 8.64 11.76 -2.95
N ASN A 48 8.39 13.04 -3.21
CA ASN A 48 9.14 14.13 -2.57
C ASN A 48 8.97 14.08 -1.04
N PHE A 49 7.76 13.81 -0.56
CA PHE A 49 7.49 13.62 0.86
C PHE A 49 8.20 12.40 1.46
N ARG A 50 8.18 11.27 0.75
CA ARG A 50 8.91 10.06 1.18
C ARG A 50 10.42 10.31 1.23
N ALA A 51 10.99 10.92 0.21
CA ALA A 51 12.40 11.31 0.17
C ALA A 51 12.77 12.26 1.33
N THR A 52 11.90 13.22 1.63
CA THR A 52 12.04 14.16 2.75
C THR A 52 12.03 13.44 4.11
N LYS A 53 11.13 12.46 4.28
CA LYS A 53 11.08 11.59 5.47
C LYS A 53 12.38 10.78 5.63
N VAL A 54 12.95 10.27 4.54
CA VAL A 54 14.26 9.61 4.57
C VAL A 54 15.37 10.59 4.93
N LEU A 55 15.38 11.80 4.36
CA LEU A 55 16.39 12.82 4.64
C LEU A 55 16.48 13.16 6.13
N VAL A 56 15.33 13.31 6.80
CA VAL A 56 15.31 13.69 8.22
C VAL A 56 15.51 12.51 9.15
N SER A 57 14.98 11.33 8.82
CA SER A 57 15.17 10.15 9.68
C SER A 57 16.58 9.57 9.59
N GLN A 58 17.21 9.58 8.41
CA GLN A 58 18.52 8.94 8.18
C GLN A 58 19.68 9.93 8.02
N GLY A 59 19.39 11.23 7.86
CA GLY A 59 20.37 12.29 7.67
C GLY A 59 20.86 12.45 6.22
N PHE A 60 21.50 13.59 5.94
CA PHE A 60 21.92 13.99 4.58
C PHE A 60 22.86 12.98 3.89
N ARG A 61 23.84 12.43 4.60
CA ARG A 61 24.85 11.55 3.98
C ARG A 61 24.26 10.21 3.52
N ASN A 62 23.33 9.66 4.31
CA ASN A 62 22.62 8.43 3.96
C ASN A 62 21.61 8.70 2.84
N PHE A 63 20.92 9.84 2.91
CA PHE A 63 20.04 10.31 1.84
C PHE A 63 20.76 10.49 0.49
N TRP A 64 21.93 11.13 0.50
CA TRP A 64 22.74 11.35 -0.71
C TRP A 64 23.17 10.04 -1.39
N ASN A 65 23.32 8.96 -0.62
CA ASN A 65 23.65 7.63 -1.12
C ASN A 65 22.45 6.67 -1.06
N TRP A 66 21.22 7.20 -0.96
CA TRP A 66 20.03 6.38 -0.80
C TRP A 66 19.74 5.61 -2.10
N TYR A 67 19.64 4.30 -1.93
CA TYR A 67 19.17 3.38 -2.96
C TYR A 67 17.85 2.77 -2.46
N ASP A 68 16.79 3.08 -3.18
CA ASP A 68 15.43 2.64 -2.88
C ASP A 68 15.17 1.29 -3.56
N ASN A 69 15.17 0.22 -2.75
CA ASN A 69 14.86 -1.13 -3.19
C ASN A 69 13.35 -1.43 -3.24
N THR A 70 12.50 -0.55 -2.69
CA THR A 70 11.05 -0.76 -2.65
C THR A 70 10.31 -0.18 -3.85
N SER A 71 10.99 0.58 -4.72
CA SER A 71 10.42 1.07 -5.97
C SER A 71 11.19 0.49 -7.15
N TRP A 72 10.52 0.24 -8.26
CA TRP A 72 11.10 -0.43 -9.44
C TRP A 72 11.61 -1.84 -9.15
N TYR A 73 10.84 -2.67 -8.44
CA TYR A 73 11.22 -4.07 -8.25
C TYR A 73 11.34 -4.79 -9.62
N PRO A 74 12.37 -5.63 -9.86
CA PRO A 74 13.51 -5.99 -9.00
C PRO A 74 14.76 -5.08 -9.18
N LEU A 75 14.68 -4.02 -9.99
CA LEU A 75 15.81 -3.16 -10.38
C LEU A 75 16.27 -2.20 -9.26
N GLY A 76 15.35 -1.69 -8.45
CA GLY A 76 15.59 -0.61 -7.50
C GLY A 76 15.87 0.75 -8.17
N ARG A 77 15.91 1.83 -7.36
CA ARG A 77 16.12 3.21 -7.83
C ARG A 77 17.15 3.94 -6.96
N ALA A 78 18.20 4.48 -7.57
CA ALA A 78 19.09 5.44 -6.90
C ALA A 78 18.44 6.83 -6.86
N THR A 79 18.27 7.41 -5.67
CA THR A 79 17.38 8.58 -5.44
C THR A 79 18.09 9.79 -4.83
N GLY A 80 19.39 9.70 -4.50
CA GLY A 80 20.16 10.67 -3.71
C GLY A 80 20.39 12.09 -4.26
N GLY A 81 19.49 12.63 -5.08
CA GLY A 81 19.63 13.94 -5.75
C GLY A 81 18.63 15.02 -5.37
N THR A 82 17.70 14.82 -4.41
CA THR A 82 16.61 15.79 -4.14
C THR A 82 16.48 16.13 -2.65
N LEU A 83 16.89 17.33 -2.25
CA LEU A 83 16.92 17.71 -0.83
C LEU A 83 15.65 18.44 -0.40
N TYR A 84 14.94 17.92 0.61
CA TYR A 84 14.01 18.75 1.39
C TYR A 84 13.80 18.28 2.85
N PRO A 85 13.57 19.21 3.80
CA PRO A 85 13.42 18.91 5.24
C PRO A 85 11.98 18.53 5.67
N ASP A 86 11.88 17.69 6.70
CA ASP A 86 10.67 17.09 7.29
C ASP A 86 9.82 18.04 8.13
N ILE A 87 8.64 17.52 8.49
CA ILE A 87 7.41 18.05 9.08
C ILE A 87 6.36 18.11 7.97
N ARG A 88 5.43 17.16 7.93
CA ARG A 88 4.31 17.10 6.97
C ARG A 88 3.65 18.47 6.74
N ASN A 89 3.47 19.25 7.81
CA ASN A 89 2.91 20.60 7.75
C ASN A 89 3.84 21.59 7.03
N ILE A 90 5.17 21.47 7.18
CA ILE A 90 6.14 22.24 6.42
C ILE A 90 6.03 21.88 4.94
N CYS A 91 5.98 20.60 4.57
CA CYS A 91 5.81 20.17 3.18
C CYS A 91 4.52 20.74 2.56
N VAL A 92 3.40 20.67 3.28
CA VAL A 92 2.10 21.19 2.83
C VAL A 92 2.10 22.71 2.67
N LEU A 93 2.74 23.45 3.58
CA LEU A 93 2.75 24.92 3.61
C LEU A 93 3.93 25.56 2.86
N LEU A 94 4.85 24.75 2.31
CA LEU A 94 6.02 25.25 1.61
C LEU A 94 5.64 26.06 0.36
N ALA A 95 4.73 25.53 -0.46
CA ALA A 95 4.31 26.18 -1.69
C ALA A 95 3.65 27.56 -1.47
N PRO A 96 2.70 27.72 -0.51
CA PRO A 96 2.21 29.03 -0.12
C PRO A 96 3.30 30.00 0.35
N ALA A 97 4.25 29.54 1.17
CA ALA A 97 5.34 30.38 1.68
C ALA A 97 6.23 30.90 0.53
N PHE A 98 6.63 30.00 -0.38
CA PHE A 98 7.41 30.37 -1.56
C PHE A 98 6.63 31.25 -2.54
N SER A 99 5.30 31.13 -2.62
CA SER A 99 4.51 32.06 -3.43
C SER A 99 4.60 33.50 -2.94
N GLY A 100 4.64 33.74 -1.63
CA GLY A 100 4.85 35.08 -1.08
C GLY A 100 6.23 35.64 -1.47
N LEU A 101 7.25 34.78 -1.44
CA LEU A 101 8.61 35.13 -1.89
C LEU A 101 8.66 35.37 -3.41
N THR A 102 7.95 34.58 -4.21
CA THR A 102 7.82 34.80 -5.66
C THR A 102 7.24 36.18 -5.95
N ALA A 103 6.16 36.58 -5.27
CA ALA A 103 5.57 37.91 -5.43
C ALA A 103 6.57 39.04 -5.11
N TYR A 104 7.36 38.88 -4.05
CA TYR A 104 8.41 39.84 -3.70
C TYR A 104 9.53 39.92 -4.75
N VAL A 105 9.99 38.77 -5.27
CA VAL A 105 11.03 38.74 -6.31
C VAL A 105 10.51 39.28 -7.64
N THR A 106 9.26 39.01 -8.01
CA THR A 106 8.63 39.60 -9.19
C THR A 106 8.55 41.12 -9.06
N TYR A 107 8.24 41.67 -7.87
CA TYR A 107 8.35 43.10 -7.60
C TYR A 107 9.76 43.64 -7.91
N LEU A 108 10.80 42.98 -7.39
CA LEU A 108 12.20 43.39 -7.60
C LEU A 108 12.60 43.33 -9.08
N PHE A 109 12.21 42.27 -9.80
CA PHE A 109 12.47 42.11 -11.22
C PHE A 109 11.81 43.21 -12.05
N THR A 110 10.51 43.45 -11.86
CA THR A 110 9.78 44.47 -12.62
C THR A 110 10.25 45.89 -12.28
N ALA A 111 10.66 46.15 -11.04
CA ALA A 111 11.24 47.43 -10.64
C ALA A 111 12.55 47.74 -11.39
N GLU A 112 13.34 46.72 -11.74
CA GLU A 112 14.54 46.86 -12.58
C GLU A 112 14.21 47.07 -14.07
N VAL A 113 13.09 46.52 -14.56
CA VAL A 113 12.65 46.69 -15.96
C VAL A 113 12.06 48.09 -16.21
N LYS A 114 11.17 48.57 -15.34
CA LYS A 114 10.50 49.88 -15.50
C LYS A 114 10.70 50.78 -14.28
N ASP A 115 9.84 50.60 -13.27
CA ASP A 115 9.75 51.42 -12.07
C ASP A 115 9.05 50.65 -10.92
N GLU A 116 9.18 51.15 -9.69
CA GLU A 116 8.63 50.47 -8.50
C GLU A 116 7.10 50.33 -8.53
N ARG A 117 6.37 51.23 -9.21
CA ARG A 117 4.90 51.17 -9.30
C ARG A 117 4.46 49.98 -10.14
N ALA A 118 5.11 49.77 -11.29
CA ALA A 118 4.90 48.55 -12.08
C ALA A 118 5.28 47.30 -11.28
N GLY A 119 6.32 47.38 -10.44
CA GLY A 119 6.69 46.31 -9.51
C GLY A 119 5.57 45.89 -8.58
N LEU A 120 4.89 46.84 -7.94
CA LEU A 120 3.79 46.54 -7.02
C LEU A 120 2.61 45.88 -7.75
N LEU A 121 2.27 46.35 -8.96
CA LEU A 121 1.23 45.73 -9.78
C LEU A 121 1.59 44.30 -10.20
N ALA A 122 2.84 44.06 -10.61
CA ALA A 122 3.30 42.73 -10.99
C ALA A 122 3.25 41.75 -9.81
N ALA A 123 3.58 42.21 -8.60
CA ALA A 123 3.50 41.41 -7.38
C ALA A 123 2.05 41.06 -7.01
N VAL A 124 1.10 41.99 -7.17
CA VAL A 124 -0.34 41.68 -6.99
C VAL A 124 -0.77 40.60 -7.99
N PHE A 125 -0.44 40.76 -9.28
CA PHE A 125 -0.87 39.81 -10.30
C PHE A 125 -0.32 38.41 -10.07
N ILE A 126 0.98 38.24 -9.87
CA ILE A 126 1.57 36.91 -9.64
C ILE A 126 1.11 36.28 -8.32
N GLY A 127 0.76 37.10 -7.32
CA GLY A 127 0.28 36.62 -6.03
C GLY A 127 -1.03 35.84 -6.13
N ILE A 128 -1.94 36.27 -7.02
CA ILE A 128 -3.29 35.69 -7.15
C ILE A 128 -3.61 35.08 -8.52
N VAL A 129 -2.64 35.00 -9.44
CA VAL A 129 -2.91 34.48 -10.79
C VAL A 129 -3.17 32.96 -10.78
N PRO A 130 -4.29 32.49 -11.38
CA PRO A 130 -4.65 31.08 -11.38
C PRO A 130 -3.60 30.16 -12.02
N GLY A 131 -2.98 30.61 -13.12
CA GLY A 131 -1.94 29.84 -13.81
C GLY A 131 -0.75 29.43 -12.93
N TYR A 132 -0.38 30.25 -11.93
CA TYR A 132 0.65 29.88 -10.94
C TYR A 132 0.07 29.14 -9.74
N ILE A 133 -1.15 29.50 -9.32
CA ILE A 133 -1.83 28.85 -8.19
C ILE A 133 -2.05 27.36 -8.47
N SER A 134 -2.37 26.97 -9.71
CA SER A 134 -2.64 25.57 -10.10
C SER A 134 -1.60 24.54 -9.63
N ARG A 135 -0.31 24.93 -9.56
CA ARG A 135 0.81 24.09 -9.11
C ARG A 135 1.48 24.57 -7.82
N SER A 136 0.85 25.51 -7.11
CA SER A 136 1.36 26.06 -5.84
C SER A 136 0.30 26.11 -4.73
N VAL A 137 -0.79 25.35 -4.87
CA VAL A 137 -1.80 25.18 -3.81
C VAL A 137 -1.18 24.50 -2.57
N ALA A 138 -1.67 24.82 -1.37
CA ALA A 138 -1.25 24.12 -0.17
C ALA A 138 -1.55 22.61 -0.29
N GLY A 139 -0.55 21.78 0.02
CA GLY A 139 -0.58 20.33 -0.18
C GLY A 139 0.04 19.85 -1.50
N SER A 140 0.24 20.74 -2.48
CA SER A 140 0.99 20.44 -3.72
C SER A 140 2.50 20.58 -3.47
N TYR A 141 3.10 19.54 -2.89
CA TYR A 141 4.53 19.50 -2.57
C TYR A 141 5.38 19.04 -3.78
N ASP A 142 5.28 19.81 -4.86
CA ASP A 142 6.03 19.58 -6.09
C ASP A 142 7.18 20.58 -6.25
N ASN A 143 8.14 20.24 -7.10
CA ASN A 143 9.36 21.01 -7.33
C ASN A 143 9.08 22.41 -7.91
N GLU A 144 8.01 22.53 -8.69
CA GLU A 144 7.51 23.75 -9.32
C GLU A 144 7.27 24.89 -8.33
N ALA A 145 6.88 24.56 -7.08
CA ALA A 145 6.58 25.54 -6.05
C ALA A 145 7.78 26.45 -5.75
N ILE A 146 8.99 25.87 -5.70
CA ILE A 146 10.25 26.58 -5.47
C ILE A 146 10.87 27.02 -6.80
N ALA A 147 10.71 26.22 -7.86
CA ALA A 147 11.31 26.48 -9.16
C ALA A 147 10.94 27.86 -9.72
N ILE A 148 9.68 28.29 -9.61
CA ILE A 148 9.25 29.60 -10.14
C ILE A 148 9.84 30.76 -9.34
N PHE A 149 9.97 30.61 -8.02
CA PHE A 149 10.70 31.58 -7.19
C PHE A 149 12.16 31.70 -7.66
N LEU A 150 12.85 30.58 -7.84
CA LEU A 150 14.26 30.55 -8.26
C LEU A 150 14.47 31.03 -9.69
N LEU A 151 13.53 30.74 -10.59
CA LEU A 151 13.50 31.23 -11.95
C LEU A 151 13.47 32.77 -11.95
N MET A 152 12.50 33.37 -11.25
CA MET A 152 12.37 34.82 -11.15
C MET A 152 13.54 35.45 -10.42
N PHE A 153 14.09 34.78 -9.40
CA PHE A 153 15.23 35.28 -8.64
C PHE A 153 16.51 35.30 -9.47
N THR A 154 16.74 34.25 -10.27
CA THR A 154 17.85 34.17 -11.21
C THR A 154 17.74 35.24 -12.29
N PHE A 155 16.54 35.46 -12.84
CA PHE A 155 16.32 36.51 -13.84
C PHE A 155 16.48 37.93 -13.28
N TYR A 156 16.02 38.17 -12.04
CA TYR A 156 16.30 39.41 -11.31
C TYR A 156 17.79 39.66 -11.16
N LEU A 157 18.53 38.67 -10.66
CA LEU A 157 19.97 38.80 -10.45
C LEU A 157 20.74 38.98 -11.77
N TRP A 158 20.32 38.29 -12.84
CA TRP A 158 20.88 38.44 -14.18
C TRP A 158 20.73 39.88 -14.70
N VAL A 159 19.51 40.44 -14.68
CA VAL A 159 19.26 41.82 -15.13
C VAL A 159 20.02 42.82 -14.26
N LYS A 160 20.07 42.59 -12.94
CA LYS A 160 20.84 43.42 -12.01
C LYS A 160 22.34 43.36 -12.27
N SER A 161 22.87 42.18 -12.58
CA SER A 161 24.28 41.99 -12.95
C SER A 161 24.62 42.77 -14.21
N LEU A 162 23.78 42.72 -15.24
CA LEU A 162 23.97 43.48 -16.47
C LEU A 162 23.98 44.99 -16.22
N ARG A 163 23.03 45.49 -15.42
CA ARG A 163 22.93 46.91 -15.09
C ARG A 163 24.19 47.42 -14.39
N LEU A 164 24.67 46.68 -13.38
CA LEU A 164 25.81 47.07 -12.55
C LEU A 164 27.17 46.73 -13.20
N GLY A 165 27.21 45.73 -14.10
CA GLY A 165 28.43 45.27 -14.76
C GLY A 165 29.46 44.64 -13.81
N SER A 166 29.01 44.00 -12.73
CA SER A 166 29.87 43.49 -11.66
C SER A 166 29.95 41.97 -11.67
N ALA A 167 31.17 41.43 -11.63
CA ALA A 167 31.44 40.00 -11.52
C ALA A 167 30.82 39.38 -10.25
N PHE A 168 30.71 40.15 -9.16
CA PHE A 168 30.08 39.70 -7.91
C PHE A 168 28.61 39.35 -8.11
N TRP A 169 27.84 40.23 -8.77
CA TRP A 169 26.45 39.95 -9.10
C TRP A 169 26.30 38.84 -10.13
N GLY A 170 27.26 38.69 -11.06
CA GLY A 170 27.34 37.55 -11.97
C GLY A 170 27.56 36.22 -11.24
N ALA A 171 28.44 36.19 -10.23
CA ALA A 171 28.69 35.02 -9.39
C ALA A 171 27.47 34.66 -8.51
N ILE A 172 26.80 35.66 -7.91
CA ILE A 172 25.54 35.42 -7.17
C ILE A 172 24.45 34.88 -8.11
N THR A 173 24.37 35.39 -9.35
CA THR A 173 23.45 34.85 -10.37
C THR A 173 23.77 33.38 -10.67
N ALA A 174 25.05 33.01 -10.76
CA ALA A 174 25.47 31.63 -10.94
C ALA A 174 25.10 30.73 -9.74
N LEU A 175 25.20 31.23 -8.51
CA LEU A 175 24.78 30.50 -7.30
C LEU A 175 23.26 30.31 -7.25
N ALA A 176 22.48 31.32 -7.64
CA ALA A 176 21.03 31.19 -7.78
C ALA A 176 20.65 30.17 -8.86
N TYR A 177 21.37 30.18 -9.99
CA TYR A 177 21.22 29.17 -11.04
C TYR A 177 21.61 27.77 -10.56
N TYR A 178 22.69 27.61 -9.79
CA TYR A 178 23.05 26.33 -9.17
C TYR A 178 21.91 25.80 -8.29
N TYR A 179 21.32 26.66 -7.45
CA TYR A 179 20.19 26.26 -6.63
C TYR A 179 18.97 25.85 -7.48
N MET A 180 18.71 26.57 -8.57
CA MET A 180 17.68 26.20 -9.53
C MET A 180 17.93 24.84 -10.19
N VAL A 181 19.17 24.56 -10.60
CA VAL A 181 19.58 23.27 -11.17
C VAL A 181 19.35 22.12 -10.18
N SER A 182 19.58 22.36 -8.89
CA SER A 182 19.32 21.37 -7.83
C SER A 182 17.84 21.15 -7.53
N ALA A 183 16.97 22.11 -7.86
CA ALA A 183 15.55 22.07 -7.54
C ALA A 183 14.66 21.56 -8.69
N TRP A 184 14.93 21.96 -9.94
CA TRP A 184 14.04 21.65 -11.06
C TRP A 184 14.76 21.50 -12.40
N GLY A 185 14.33 20.50 -13.19
CA GLY A 185 14.89 20.18 -14.51
C GLY A 185 14.72 21.27 -15.58
N GLY A 186 13.86 22.25 -15.37
CA GLY A 186 13.72 23.39 -16.28
C GLY A 186 14.84 24.44 -16.18
N TYR A 187 15.94 24.15 -15.48
CA TYR A 187 17.17 24.94 -15.59
C TYR A 187 17.68 25.04 -17.04
N ALA A 188 17.38 24.04 -17.88
CA ALA A 188 17.63 24.05 -19.32
C ALA A 188 16.99 25.26 -20.03
N PHE A 189 15.87 25.76 -19.51
CA PHE A 189 15.24 26.98 -20.03
C PHE A 189 16.08 28.23 -19.75
N ILE A 190 16.62 28.37 -18.53
CA ILE A 190 17.45 29.52 -18.12
C ILE A 190 18.74 29.57 -18.93
N ILE A 191 19.42 28.42 -19.03
CA ILE A 191 20.72 28.33 -19.72
C ILE A 191 20.58 28.52 -21.23
N ASN A 192 19.38 28.45 -21.80
CA ASN A 192 19.14 28.76 -23.21
C ASN A 192 18.62 30.19 -23.43
N ILE A 193 17.78 30.72 -22.54
CA ILE A 193 17.27 32.10 -22.63
C ILE A 193 18.36 33.15 -22.36
N ILE A 194 19.24 32.93 -21.37
CA ILE A 194 20.28 33.91 -21.04
C ILE A 194 21.26 34.08 -22.22
N PRO A 195 21.83 33.01 -22.82
CA PRO A 195 22.68 33.15 -24.00
C PRO A 195 21.94 33.72 -25.20
N LEU A 196 20.68 33.35 -25.41
CA LEU A 196 19.87 33.91 -26.49
C LEU A 196 19.69 35.43 -26.32
N HIS A 197 19.51 35.89 -25.09
CA HIS A 197 19.48 37.31 -24.77
C HIS A 197 20.81 38.00 -25.08
N VAL A 198 21.94 37.42 -24.65
CA VAL A 198 23.28 37.94 -24.96
C VAL A 198 23.54 37.98 -26.46
N PHE A 199 23.19 36.89 -27.17
CA PHE A 199 23.32 36.79 -28.62
C PHE A 199 22.49 37.87 -29.34
N THR A 200 21.25 38.09 -28.91
CA THR A 200 20.40 39.14 -29.47
C THR A 200 20.99 40.54 -29.23
N LEU A 201 21.56 40.81 -28.04
CA LEU A 201 22.25 42.07 -27.77
C LEU A 201 23.46 42.29 -28.67
N ILE A 202 24.23 41.23 -28.97
CA ILE A 202 25.35 41.28 -29.92
C ILE A 202 24.84 41.61 -31.33
N LEU A 203 23.76 40.95 -31.80
CA LEU A 203 23.16 41.22 -33.11
C LEU A 203 22.61 42.65 -33.24
N MET A 204 22.07 43.20 -32.15
CA MET A 204 21.63 44.60 -32.10
C MET A 204 22.80 45.61 -32.05
N GLY A 205 24.05 45.14 -32.04
CA GLY A 205 25.24 45.99 -31.92
C GLY A 205 25.43 46.60 -30.53
N ARG A 206 24.73 46.09 -29.50
CA ARG A 206 24.75 46.59 -28.12
C ARG A 206 25.73 45.81 -27.25
N TYR A 207 26.93 45.56 -27.77
CA TYR A 207 27.99 44.94 -26.98
C TYR A 207 28.57 45.94 -25.97
N SER A 208 28.77 45.49 -24.73
CA SER A 208 29.35 46.28 -23.64
C SER A 208 30.27 45.41 -22.79
N PRO A 209 31.37 45.95 -22.22
CA PRO A 209 32.20 45.22 -21.26
C PRO A 209 31.40 44.68 -20.05
N ARG A 210 30.29 45.34 -19.69
CA ARG A 210 29.39 44.89 -18.61
C ARG A 210 28.70 43.56 -18.94
N LEU A 211 28.28 43.41 -20.20
CA LEU A 211 27.69 42.18 -20.74
C LEU A 211 28.73 41.06 -20.70
N TYR A 212 29.98 41.36 -21.09
CA TYR A 212 31.07 40.41 -21.05
C TYR A 212 31.35 39.89 -19.65
N ILE A 213 31.59 40.80 -18.68
CA ILE A 213 31.88 40.44 -17.29
C ILE A 213 30.73 39.62 -16.68
N SER A 214 29.48 40.07 -16.88
CA SER A 214 28.30 39.39 -16.31
C SER A 214 28.11 37.99 -16.87
N TYR A 215 28.17 37.82 -18.19
CA TYR A 215 27.95 36.54 -18.84
C TYR A 215 29.10 35.55 -18.59
N CYS A 216 30.36 35.99 -18.67
CA CYS A 216 31.50 35.11 -18.41
C CYS A 216 31.55 34.64 -16.95
N SER A 217 31.29 35.53 -15.98
CA SER A 217 31.21 35.12 -14.57
C SER A 217 30.05 34.16 -14.32
N PHE A 218 28.88 34.44 -14.91
CA PHE A 218 27.71 33.56 -14.82
C PHE A 218 27.96 32.17 -15.42
N TYR A 219 28.44 32.11 -16.66
CA TYR A 219 28.60 30.86 -17.40
C TYR A 219 29.66 29.95 -16.78
N THR A 220 30.84 30.48 -16.43
CA THR A 220 31.93 29.68 -15.88
C THR A 220 31.57 29.10 -14.51
N ILE A 221 31.10 29.94 -13.58
CA ILE A 221 30.73 29.49 -12.24
C ILE A 221 29.47 28.62 -12.29
N GLY A 222 28.47 29.03 -13.08
CA GLY A 222 27.19 28.32 -13.19
C GLY A 222 27.35 26.93 -13.79
N THR A 223 28.18 26.77 -14.82
CA THR A 223 28.45 25.45 -15.42
C THR A 223 29.18 24.56 -14.45
N LEU A 224 30.28 25.03 -13.83
CA LEU A 224 31.05 24.24 -12.85
C LEU A 224 30.23 23.83 -11.63
N ALA A 225 29.37 24.73 -11.14
CA ALA A 225 28.47 24.44 -10.03
C ALA A 225 27.38 23.44 -10.43
N SER A 226 26.78 23.59 -11.63
CA SER A 226 25.75 22.66 -12.12
C SER A 226 26.24 21.22 -12.26
N MET A 227 27.53 21.03 -12.59
CA MET A 227 28.16 19.71 -12.69
C MET A 227 28.29 18.99 -11.34
N GLN A 228 28.17 19.70 -10.21
CA GLN A 228 28.23 19.09 -8.88
C GLN A 228 26.93 18.34 -8.51
N VAL A 229 25.83 18.58 -9.23
CA VAL A 229 24.57 17.88 -9.01
C VAL A 229 24.67 16.49 -9.65
N PRO A 230 24.57 15.37 -8.89
CA PRO A 230 24.79 14.03 -9.42
C PRO A 230 23.89 13.66 -10.60
N PHE A 231 22.64 14.12 -10.57
CA PHE A 231 21.67 13.92 -11.65
C PHE A 231 22.09 14.59 -12.97
N VAL A 232 22.78 15.73 -12.89
CA VAL A 232 23.23 16.50 -14.05
C VAL A 232 24.60 16.02 -14.53
N GLY A 233 25.51 15.70 -13.61
CA GLY A 233 26.84 15.18 -13.92
C GLY A 233 27.56 15.98 -15.00
N PHE A 234 27.92 15.31 -16.10
CA PHE A 234 28.62 15.92 -17.24
C PHE A 234 27.70 16.40 -18.37
N ASN A 235 26.38 16.39 -18.18
CA ASN A 235 25.41 16.81 -19.19
C ASN A 235 25.66 18.23 -19.75
N PRO A 236 26.07 19.24 -18.95
CA PRO A 236 26.32 20.59 -19.47
C PRO A 236 27.40 20.69 -20.54
N VAL A 237 28.30 19.70 -20.60
CA VAL A 237 29.38 19.62 -21.61
C VAL A 237 29.08 18.57 -22.66
N GLY A 238 28.38 17.48 -22.29
CA GLY A 238 28.13 16.34 -23.16
C GLY A 238 26.85 16.39 -23.98
N THR A 239 25.88 17.25 -23.68
CA THR A 239 24.57 17.27 -24.34
C THR A 239 24.37 18.47 -25.26
N ALA A 240 23.63 18.29 -26.36
CA ALA A 240 23.30 19.34 -27.31
C ALA A 240 22.54 20.52 -26.67
N ASP A 241 21.74 20.26 -25.63
CA ASP A 241 20.86 21.25 -24.97
C ASP A 241 21.61 22.44 -24.34
N HIS A 242 22.90 22.26 -24.03
CA HIS A 242 23.74 23.28 -23.38
C HIS A 242 24.74 23.94 -24.34
N MET A 243 24.80 23.47 -25.59
CA MET A 243 25.78 23.93 -26.57
C MET A 243 25.54 25.38 -27.00
N ALA A 244 24.29 25.87 -26.92
CA ALA A 244 24.00 27.28 -27.17
C ALA A 244 24.77 28.21 -26.20
N ALA A 245 24.84 27.84 -24.93
CA ALA A 245 25.55 28.60 -23.92
C ALA A 245 27.08 28.60 -24.16
N LEU A 246 27.64 27.43 -24.50
CA LEU A 246 29.06 27.31 -24.86
C LEU A 246 29.40 28.08 -26.15
N GLY A 247 28.53 28.00 -27.17
CA GLY A 247 28.69 28.70 -28.43
C GLY A 247 28.67 30.21 -28.26
N VAL A 248 27.72 30.76 -27.50
CA VAL A 248 27.68 32.19 -27.18
C VAL A 248 28.86 32.62 -26.31
N PHE A 249 29.32 31.76 -25.40
CA PHE A 249 30.54 32.02 -24.63
C PHE A 249 31.77 32.15 -25.54
N GLY A 250 31.96 31.22 -26.47
CA GLY A 250 33.04 31.30 -27.47
C GLY A 250 32.92 32.53 -28.37
N LEU A 251 31.72 32.83 -28.88
CA LEU A 251 31.46 34.02 -29.69
C LEU A 251 31.79 35.31 -28.94
N LEU A 252 31.42 35.40 -27.67
CA LEU A 252 31.65 36.58 -26.85
C LEU A 252 33.14 36.80 -26.54
N GLN A 253 33.96 35.73 -26.44
CA GLN A 253 35.42 35.86 -26.41
C GLN A 253 35.97 36.45 -27.71
N LEU A 254 35.48 35.99 -28.88
CA LEU A 254 35.88 36.52 -30.18
C LEU A 254 35.48 37.99 -30.34
N VAL A 255 34.26 38.36 -29.94
CA VAL A 255 33.79 39.76 -29.99
C VAL A 255 34.60 40.66 -29.04
N ALA A 256 34.92 40.19 -27.84
CA ALA A 256 35.77 40.94 -26.90
C ALA A 256 37.20 41.13 -27.43
N PHE A 257 37.80 40.07 -27.95
CA PHE A 257 39.15 40.12 -28.54
C PHE A 257 39.20 41.02 -29.76
N THR A 258 38.22 40.93 -30.66
CA THR A 258 38.16 41.81 -31.83
C THR A 258 37.93 43.27 -31.45
N THR A 259 37.14 43.55 -30.40
CA THR A 259 36.97 44.91 -29.85
C THR A 259 38.26 45.45 -29.23
N LEU A 260 39.06 44.59 -28.58
CA LEU A 260 40.39 44.97 -28.07
C LEU A 260 41.38 45.24 -29.20
N VAL A 261 41.36 44.44 -30.27
CA VAL A 261 42.20 44.64 -31.46
C VAL A 261 41.78 45.93 -32.19
N HIS A 262 40.49 46.27 -32.21
CA HIS A 262 39.98 47.53 -32.75
C HIS A 262 40.62 48.74 -32.07
N SER A 263 40.73 48.72 -30.73
CA SER A 263 41.25 49.87 -29.99
C SER A 263 42.74 50.13 -30.23
N HIS A 264 43.47 49.17 -30.81
CA HIS A 264 44.91 49.24 -31.05
C HIS A 264 45.29 49.40 -32.53
N LEU A 265 44.34 49.30 -33.48
CA LEU A 265 44.60 49.42 -34.92
C LEU A 265 44.16 50.80 -35.49
N PRO A 266 45.02 51.49 -36.28
CA PRO A 266 44.69 52.83 -36.81
C PRO A 266 43.78 52.87 -38.06
N SER A 267 43.64 51.76 -38.81
CA SER A 267 42.91 51.74 -40.10
C SER A 267 41.53 51.08 -39.98
N LYS A 268 40.46 51.86 -40.19
CA LYS A 268 39.05 51.37 -40.18
C LYS A 268 38.78 50.29 -41.24
N GLN A 269 39.37 50.38 -42.43
CA GLN A 269 39.11 49.44 -43.53
C GLN A 269 39.78 48.07 -43.33
N GLN A 270 41.04 48.05 -42.87
CA GLN A 270 41.74 46.81 -42.58
C GLN A 270 41.09 46.10 -41.39
N PHE A 271 40.62 46.86 -40.41
CA PHE A 271 39.90 46.34 -39.26
C PHE A 271 38.53 45.74 -39.63
N GLU A 272 37.69 46.43 -40.42
CA GLU A 272 36.39 45.86 -40.82
C GLU A 272 36.53 44.55 -41.59
N THR A 273 37.56 44.47 -42.44
CA THR A 273 37.84 43.26 -43.23
C THR A 273 38.34 42.13 -42.33
N LEU A 274 39.25 42.42 -41.39
CA LEU A 274 39.73 41.45 -40.41
C LEU A 274 38.62 40.98 -39.46
N LEU A 275 37.76 41.89 -38.99
CA LEU A 275 36.63 41.59 -38.11
C LEU A 275 35.64 40.63 -38.79
N LYS A 276 35.23 40.94 -40.03
CA LYS A 276 34.36 40.05 -40.82
C LYS A 276 35.04 38.71 -41.08
N ALA A 277 36.32 38.71 -41.44
CA ALA A 277 37.07 37.48 -41.72
C ALA A 277 37.22 36.59 -40.47
N THR A 278 37.64 37.14 -39.33
CA THR A 278 37.82 36.38 -38.08
C THR A 278 36.49 35.90 -37.51
N LEU A 279 35.43 36.70 -37.60
CA LEU A 279 34.12 36.32 -37.08
C LEU A 279 33.46 35.24 -37.96
N ILE A 280 33.56 35.36 -39.28
CA ILE A 280 33.07 34.34 -40.22
C ILE A 280 33.92 33.06 -40.12
N ALA A 281 35.25 33.16 -40.15
CA ALA A 281 36.13 32.00 -40.07
C ALA A 281 36.03 31.29 -38.71
N GLY A 282 35.99 32.05 -37.61
CA GLY A 282 35.83 31.51 -36.25
C GLY A 282 34.46 30.85 -36.06
N SER A 283 33.39 31.45 -36.57
CA SER A 283 32.05 30.84 -36.52
C SER A 283 31.96 29.60 -37.39
N ALA A 284 32.54 29.62 -38.60
CA ALA A 284 32.57 28.47 -39.50
C ALA A 284 33.37 27.30 -38.90
N LEU A 285 34.55 27.56 -38.32
CA LEU A 285 35.35 26.56 -37.59
C LEU A 285 34.59 26.01 -36.39
N GLY A 286 33.89 26.86 -35.64
CA GLY A 286 33.04 26.44 -34.52
C GLY A 286 31.90 25.52 -34.95
N ILE A 287 31.18 25.87 -36.02
CA ILE A 287 30.08 25.06 -36.57
C ILE A 287 30.60 23.72 -37.09
N VAL A 288 31.71 23.72 -37.85
CA VAL A 288 32.33 22.49 -38.36
C VAL A 288 32.82 21.61 -37.22
N GLY A 289 33.44 22.21 -36.18
CA GLY A 289 33.88 21.50 -34.99
C GLY A 289 32.72 20.85 -34.22
N MET A 290 31.61 21.57 -34.04
CA MET A 290 30.41 21.04 -33.40
C MET A 290 29.75 19.93 -34.23
N ALA A 291 29.65 20.12 -35.56
CA ALA A 291 29.08 19.11 -36.46
C ALA A 291 29.92 17.82 -36.45
N PHE A 292 31.24 17.94 -36.47
CA PHE A 292 32.15 16.80 -36.36
C PHE A 292 32.03 16.10 -34.99
N ALA A 293 31.96 16.86 -33.90
CA ALA A 293 31.81 16.31 -32.55
C ALA A 293 30.46 15.60 -32.35
N SER A 294 29.38 16.12 -32.94
CA SER A 294 28.06 15.49 -32.94
C SER A 294 28.05 14.21 -33.79
N GLN A 295 28.65 14.23 -35.00
CA GLN A 295 28.72 13.04 -35.86
C GLN A 295 29.55 11.91 -35.24
N LYS A 296 30.63 12.25 -34.51
CA LYS A 296 31.46 11.30 -33.75
C LYS A 296 30.80 10.76 -32.49
N GLY A 297 29.62 11.26 -32.11
CA GLY A 297 28.92 10.87 -30.88
C GLY A 297 29.57 11.37 -29.59
N ILE A 298 30.48 12.35 -29.66
CA ILE A 298 31.07 12.99 -28.46
C ILE A 298 30.01 13.87 -27.78
N ILE A 299 29.19 14.55 -28.58
CA ILE A 299 28.03 15.33 -28.11
C ILE A 299 26.79 14.47 -28.31
N ALA A 300 26.12 14.14 -27.21
CA ALA A 300 24.84 13.45 -27.22
C ALA A 300 23.76 14.32 -27.90
N PRO A 301 22.87 13.72 -28.72
CA PRO A 301 21.77 14.44 -29.35
C PRO A 301 20.76 14.94 -28.30
N TRP A 302 19.83 15.79 -28.77
CA TRP A 302 18.71 16.29 -27.98
C TRP A 302 17.95 15.12 -27.34
N THR A 303 17.57 15.28 -26.08
CA THR A 303 16.73 14.27 -25.41
C THR A 303 15.33 14.27 -26.02
N GLY A 304 14.67 13.11 -26.05
CA GLY A 304 13.34 12.96 -26.67
C GLY A 304 12.27 13.91 -26.12
N ARG A 305 12.36 14.30 -24.84
CA ARG A 305 11.43 15.25 -24.19
C ARG A 305 11.63 16.70 -24.65
N PHE A 306 12.86 17.13 -24.92
CA PHE A 306 13.10 18.47 -25.47
C PHE A 306 12.86 18.49 -26.98
N TYR A 307 13.18 17.39 -27.67
CA TYR A 307 12.94 17.28 -29.10
C TYR A 307 11.45 17.32 -29.45
N SER A 308 10.57 16.77 -28.62
CA SER A 308 9.11 16.82 -28.84
C SER A 308 8.52 18.24 -28.76
N LEU A 309 9.20 19.19 -28.13
CA LEU A 309 8.81 20.61 -28.13
C LEU A 309 9.13 21.30 -29.46
N TRP A 310 10.07 20.74 -30.22
CA TRP A 310 10.40 21.19 -31.57
C TRP A 310 9.56 20.45 -32.60
N ASP A 311 9.60 19.11 -32.59
CA ASP A 311 8.76 18.25 -33.43
C ASP A 311 7.61 17.66 -32.60
N THR A 312 6.47 18.35 -32.66
CA THR A 312 5.24 17.97 -31.95
C THR A 312 4.67 16.60 -32.37
N GLY A 313 5.06 16.06 -33.54
CA GLY A 313 4.63 14.74 -34.01
C GLY A 313 5.48 13.60 -33.47
N TYR A 314 6.74 13.86 -33.11
CA TYR A 314 7.72 12.83 -32.76
C TYR A 314 7.30 11.98 -31.56
N ALA A 315 6.84 12.62 -30.48
CA ALA A 315 6.44 11.91 -29.26
C ALA A 315 5.27 10.95 -29.52
N LYS A 316 4.28 11.37 -30.31
CA LYS A 316 3.08 10.56 -30.60
C LYS A 316 3.42 9.30 -31.40
N VAL A 317 4.42 9.36 -32.29
CA VAL A 317 4.78 8.26 -33.18
C VAL A 317 5.82 7.33 -32.56
N HIS A 318 6.86 7.88 -31.92
CA HIS A 318 8.01 7.08 -31.49
C HIS A 318 8.05 6.81 -29.99
N ILE A 319 7.40 7.63 -29.16
CA ILE A 319 7.50 7.54 -27.70
C ILE A 319 6.09 7.73 -27.07
N PRO A 320 5.20 6.74 -27.20
CA PRO A 320 3.80 6.87 -26.78
C PRO A 320 3.65 7.22 -25.29
N ILE A 321 4.62 6.86 -24.45
CA ILE A 321 4.62 7.20 -23.02
C ILE A 321 4.76 8.71 -22.74
N VAL A 322 5.41 9.47 -23.62
CA VAL A 322 5.49 10.93 -23.49
C VAL A 322 4.18 11.56 -23.95
N ALA A 323 3.53 11.00 -24.97
CA ALA A 323 2.25 11.50 -25.47
C ALA A 323 1.05 11.14 -24.57
N SER A 324 1.15 10.11 -23.73
CA SER A 324 0.06 9.65 -22.86
C SER A 324 -0.22 10.59 -21.69
N VAL A 325 0.76 11.37 -21.24
CA VAL A 325 0.58 12.34 -20.16
C VAL A 325 -0.27 13.51 -20.65
N SER A 326 -1.37 13.79 -19.95
CA SER A 326 -2.29 14.88 -20.29
C SER A 326 -1.62 16.26 -20.32
N GLU A 327 -0.58 16.46 -19.51
CA GLU A 327 0.19 17.71 -19.42
C GLU A 327 1.03 18.02 -20.66
N HIS A 328 1.38 16.99 -21.44
CA HIS A 328 2.17 17.11 -22.68
C HIS A 328 1.31 17.53 -23.89
N GLN A 329 -0.01 17.63 -23.71
CA GLN A 329 -0.92 18.06 -24.77
C GLN A 329 -0.79 19.57 -25.06
N PRO A 330 -1.15 20.01 -26.27
CA PRO A 330 -1.18 21.42 -26.63
C PRO A 330 -2.28 22.19 -25.89
N THR A 331 -2.04 23.48 -25.65
CA THR A 331 -2.94 24.33 -24.88
C THR A 331 -4.00 24.97 -25.77
N SER A 332 -5.26 24.81 -25.39
CA SER A 332 -6.39 25.46 -26.08
C SER A 332 -6.57 26.92 -25.62
N TRP A 333 -7.13 27.79 -26.48
CA TRP A 333 -7.35 29.20 -26.14
C TRP A 333 -8.21 29.43 -24.85
N PRO A 334 -9.22 28.60 -24.53
CA PRO A 334 -9.98 28.76 -23.28
C PRO A 334 -9.10 28.57 -22.05
N SER A 335 -8.11 27.68 -22.10
CA SER A 335 -7.16 27.47 -21.01
C SER A 335 -6.31 28.73 -20.75
N PHE A 336 -5.82 29.39 -21.81
CA PHE A 336 -5.12 30.68 -21.66
C PHE A 336 -5.98 31.75 -20.98
N PHE A 337 -7.25 31.85 -21.37
CA PHE A 337 -8.18 32.81 -20.78
C PHE A 337 -8.57 32.43 -19.35
N PHE A 338 -8.77 31.15 -19.07
CA PHE A 338 -9.09 30.62 -17.75
C PHE A 338 -7.98 30.92 -16.74
N ASP A 339 -6.72 30.78 -17.15
CA ASP A 339 -5.56 30.93 -16.28
C ASP A 339 -5.12 32.39 -16.07
N LEU A 340 -5.32 33.26 -17.07
CA LEU A 340 -4.75 34.61 -17.10
C LEU A 340 -5.81 35.73 -17.11
N GLN A 341 -7.05 35.43 -17.49
CA GLN A 341 -8.17 36.38 -17.62
C GLN A 341 -7.74 37.70 -18.29
N MET A 342 -7.76 38.83 -17.58
CA MET A 342 -7.47 40.14 -18.18
C MET A 342 -6.01 40.28 -18.65
N LEU A 343 -5.09 39.51 -18.07
CA LEU A 343 -3.66 39.63 -18.35
C LEU A 343 -3.34 39.21 -19.79
N ILE A 344 -4.15 38.34 -20.40
CA ILE A 344 -3.94 37.92 -21.80
C ILE A 344 -4.07 39.09 -22.78
N TYR A 345 -4.92 40.07 -22.49
CA TYR A 345 -5.13 41.25 -23.33
C TYR A 345 -4.07 42.33 -23.09
N LEU A 346 -3.62 42.47 -21.83
CA LEU A 346 -2.59 43.43 -21.44
C LEU A 346 -1.19 42.96 -21.84
N PHE A 347 -0.98 41.66 -22.00
CA PHE A 347 0.31 41.07 -22.31
C PHE A 347 0.93 41.58 -23.62
N PRO A 348 0.26 41.53 -24.80
CA PRO A 348 0.81 42.08 -26.04
C PRO A 348 1.06 43.59 -25.96
N ALA A 349 0.21 44.34 -25.26
CA ALA A 349 0.39 45.77 -25.05
C ALA A 349 1.65 46.06 -24.22
N GLY A 350 1.93 45.24 -23.20
CA GLY A 350 3.14 45.31 -22.38
C GLY A 350 4.40 45.08 -23.18
N VAL A 351 4.40 44.02 -24.00
CA VAL A 351 5.51 43.72 -24.92
C VAL A 351 5.74 44.87 -25.89
N TYR A 352 4.67 45.47 -26.44
CA TYR A 352 4.78 46.65 -27.30
C TYR A 352 5.44 47.85 -26.57
N PHE A 353 5.08 48.12 -25.32
CA PHE A 353 5.74 49.17 -24.54
C PHE A 353 7.21 48.85 -24.25
N CYS A 354 7.57 47.58 -24.06
CA CYS A 354 8.97 47.15 -23.95
C CYS A 354 9.75 47.40 -25.25
N PHE A 355 9.14 47.25 -26.43
CA PHE A 355 9.77 47.64 -27.69
C PHE A 355 10.01 49.16 -27.77
N ARG A 356 9.10 49.97 -27.23
CA ARG A 356 9.26 51.43 -27.22
C ARG A 356 10.35 51.90 -26.25
N SER A 357 10.54 51.20 -25.14
CA SER A 357 11.62 51.50 -24.17
C SER A 357 13.01 51.03 -24.61
N LEU A 358 13.15 50.41 -25.80
CA LEU A 358 14.45 50.02 -26.34
C LEU A 358 15.41 51.19 -26.57
N SER A 359 14.90 52.42 -26.73
CA SER A 359 15.74 53.60 -26.93
C SER A 359 16.65 53.94 -25.73
N ASP A 360 16.28 53.51 -24.52
CA ASP A 360 17.10 53.72 -23.34
C ASP A 360 18.27 52.72 -23.30
N HIS A 361 19.50 53.22 -23.18
CA HIS A 361 20.70 52.37 -23.16
C HIS A 361 20.73 51.38 -21.97
N VAL A 362 20.16 51.74 -20.82
CA VAL A 362 20.20 50.92 -19.60
C VAL A 362 18.94 50.06 -19.44
N LYS A 363 17.75 50.67 -19.58
CA LYS A 363 16.47 49.93 -19.46
C LYS A 363 16.13 49.12 -20.71
N GLY A 364 16.71 49.49 -21.85
CA GLY A 364 16.55 48.76 -23.11
C GLY A 364 17.10 47.34 -23.04
N GLU A 365 18.23 47.11 -22.38
CA GLU A 365 18.80 45.75 -22.20
C GLU A 365 17.83 44.84 -21.43
N ALA A 366 17.29 45.31 -20.30
CA ALA A 366 16.26 44.58 -19.55
C ALA A 366 14.96 44.35 -20.35
N SER A 367 14.59 45.32 -21.18
CA SER A 367 13.40 45.23 -22.05
C SER A 367 13.58 44.16 -23.15
N VAL A 368 14.79 44.02 -23.73
CA VAL A 368 15.10 42.95 -24.70
C VAL A 368 14.93 41.57 -24.05
N PHE A 369 15.41 41.39 -22.81
CA PHE A 369 15.23 40.15 -22.07
C PHE A 369 13.74 39.78 -21.91
N VAL A 370 12.91 40.75 -21.50
CA VAL A 370 11.45 40.55 -21.35
C VAL A 370 10.78 40.19 -22.67
N ILE A 371 11.18 40.80 -23.79
CA ILE A 371 10.64 40.52 -25.12
C ILE A 371 10.97 39.08 -25.54
N ILE A 372 12.23 38.66 -25.40
CA ILE A 372 12.67 37.30 -25.76
C ILE A 372 11.94 36.26 -24.91
N TYR A 373 11.88 36.47 -23.60
CA TYR A 373 11.17 35.57 -22.72
C TYR A 373 9.66 35.52 -23.04
N SER A 374 9.04 36.66 -23.36
CA SER A 374 7.63 36.70 -23.78
C SER A 374 7.38 35.89 -25.07
N LEU A 375 8.26 36.00 -26.06
CA LEU A 375 8.13 35.29 -27.34
C LEU A 375 8.27 33.77 -27.17
N PHE A 376 9.39 33.33 -26.58
CA PHE A 376 9.66 31.89 -26.42
C PHE A 376 8.75 31.25 -25.38
N GLY A 377 8.44 31.95 -24.28
CA GLY A 377 7.47 31.49 -23.29
C GLY A 377 6.09 31.26 -23.89
N SER A 378 5.64 32.16 -24.77
CA SER A 378 4.33 32.00 -25.45
C SER A 378 4.33 30.81 -26.41
N TYR A 379 5.42 30.62 -27.17
CA TYR A 379 5.57 29.46 -28.04
C TYR A 379 5.50 28.15 -27.23
N PHE A 380 6.31 28.01 -26.20
CA PHE A 380 6.36 26.78 -25.40
C PHE A 380 5.05 26.49 -24.67
N ALA A 381 4.38 27.52 -24.13
CA ALA A 381 3.07 27.36 -23.50
C ALA A 381 1.97 26.97 -24.50
N SER A 382 2.10 27.31 -25.79
CA SER A 382 1.15 26.87 -26.82
C SER A 382 1.32 25.40 -27.21
N VAL A 383 2.56 24.90 -27.18
CA VAL A 383 2.90 23.52 -27.51
C VAL A 383 2.56 22.55 -26.38
N MET A 384 2.70 22.98 -25.12
CA MET A 384 2.55 22.12 -23.95
C MET A 384 1.86 22.84 -22.78
N VAL A 385 0.78 22.26 -22.25
CA VAL A 385 -0.02 22.83 -21.15
C VAL A 385 0.82 23.07 -19.89
N ARG A 386 1.71 22.15 -19.51
CA ARG A 386 2.56 22.34 -18.31
C ARG A 386 3.41 23.61 -18.36
N LEU A 387 3.83 24.03 -19.55
CA LEU A 387 4.71 25.19 -19.73
C LEU A 387 3.97 26.53 -19.61
N MET A 388 2.64 26.51 -19.42
CA MET A 388 1.88 27.68 -19.01
C MET A 388 2.38 28.28 -17.69
N LEU A 389 2.90 27.41 -16.80
CA LEU A 389 3.50 27.83 -15.53
C LEU A 389 4.71 28.75 -15.73
N THR A 390 5.56 28.49 -16.74
CA THR A 390 6.73 29.32 -17.02
C THR A 390 6.38 30.57 -17.81
N LEU A 391 5.26 30.63 -18.51
CA LEU A 391 4.76 31.85 -19.17
C LEU A 391 4.14 32.84 -18.17
N THR A 392 3.48 32.35 -17.13
CA THR A 392 2.69 33.16 -16.20
C THR A 392 3.47 34.35 -15.58
N PRO A 393 4.72 34.19 -15.10
CA PRO A 393 5.47 35.30 -14.52
C PRO A 393 5.73 36.45 -15.51
N ILE A 394 6.08 36.15 -16.76
CA ILE A 394 6.38 37.20 -17.76
C ILE A 394 5.12 37.91 -18.23
N VAL A 395 3.99 37.19 -18.30
CA VAL A 395 2.68 37.78 -18.56
C VAL A 395 2.31 38.79 -17.48
N CYS A 396 2.54 38.45 -16.20
CA CYS A 396 2.29 39.36 -15.08
C CYS A 396 3.17 40.62 -15.17
N VAL A 397 4.46 40.46 -15.48
CA VAL A 397 5.42 41.57 -15.62
C VAL A 397 5.04 42.49 -16.78
N ALA A 398 4.80 41.95 -17.97
CA ALA A 398 4.42 42.74 -19.15
C ALA A 398 3.07 43.44 -18.97
N SER A 399 2.08 42.74 -18.40
CA SER A 399 0.77 43.32 -18.10
C SER A 399 0.87 44.45 -17.07
N ALA A 400 1.73 44.31 -16.06
CA ALA A 400 2.00 45.35 -15.09
C ALA A 400 2.70 46.56 -15.71
N VAL A 401 3.62 46.36 -16.67
CA VAL A 401 4.24 47.44 -17.45
C VAL A 401 3.17 48.21 -18.24
N ALA A 402 2.28 47.50 -18.95
CA ALA A 402 1.19 48.10 -19.71
C ALA A 402 0.20 48.88 -18.85
N LEU A 403 -0.22 48.28 -17.73
CA LEU A 403 -1.18 48.93 -16.84
C LEU A 403 -0.54 50.12 -16.12
N SER A 404 0.72 50.00 -15.70
CA SER A 404 1.47 51.10 -15.08
C SER A 404 1.64 52.27 -16.06
N THR A 405 2.00 52.04 -17.33
CA THR A 405 2.10 53.13 -18.32
C THR A 405 0.76 53.79 -18.62
N LEU A 406 -0.32 53.01 -18.62
CA LEU A 406 -1.68 53.53 -18.73
C LEU A 406 -1.99 54.44 -17.52
N LEU A 407 -1.81 53.94 -16.30
CA LEU A 407 -2.06 54.69 -15.08
C LEU A 407 -1.19 55.96 -14.97
N ASP A 408 0.09 55.89 -15.32
CA ASP A 408 0.98 57.06 -15.34
C ASP A 408 0.45 58.15 -16.28
N SER A 409 -0.16 57.77 -17.41
CA SER A 409 -0.68 58.71 -18.42
C SER A 409 -1.96 59.42 -17.97
N TYR A 410 -2.80 58.77 -17.15
CA TYR A 410 -4.11 59.29 -16.75
C TYR A 410 -4.17 59.82 -15.30
N ILE A 411 -3.33 59.33 -14.37
CA ILE A 411 -3.30 59.74 -12.96
C ILE A 411 -2.42 60.98 -12.73
N GLN A 412 -1.37 61.22 -13.53
CA GLN A 412 -0.54 62.41 -13.34
C GLN A 412 -1.33 63.69 -13.68
N GLU A 413 -1.48 64.57 -12.69
CA GLU A 413 -1.82 65.97 -12.93
C GLU A 413 -0.73 66.59 -13.80
N PRO A 414 -1.08 67.42 -14.81
CA PRO A 414 -0.05 68.17 -15.51
C PRO A 414 0.68 69.02 -14.49
N ALA A 415 1.99 68.78 -14.32
CA ALA A 415 2.84 69.64 -13.51
C ALA A 415 2.65 71.08 -14.01
N GLU A 416 2.24 71.98 -13.11
CA GLU A 416 2.32 73.41 -13.37
C GLU A 416 3.77 73.72 -13.74
N THR A 417 3.98 74.27 -14.94
CA THR A 417 5.27 74.70 -15.43
C THR A 417 5.74 75.92 -14.63
N GLU A 418 6.08 75.75 -13.37
CA GLU A 418 6.92 76.71 -12.65
C GLU A 418 8.39 76.41 -12.98
N GLN A 419 9.08 77.45 -13.45
CA GLN A 419 10.54 77.54 -13.71
C GLN A 419 11.04 77.22 -15.12
N VAL A 420 10.70 78.09 -16.08
CA VAL A 420 11.70 78.66 -17.01
C VAL A 420 11.40 80.17 -17.17
N ALA A 421 11.68 80.94 -16.12
CA ALA A 421 11.68 82.41 -16.17
C ALA A 421 12.59 83.04 -15.11
N GLN A 422 13.75 82.43 -14.82
CA GLN A 422 14.84 83.06 -14.05
C GLN A 422 16.17 82.53 -14.57
N ASP A 423 16.55 82.96 -15.76
CA ASP A 423 17.96 83.13 -16.14
C ASP A 423 18.02 83.72 -17.57
N THR A 424 17.89 85.04 -17.65
CA THR A 424 18.52 85.91 -18.67
C THR A 424 18.08 87.35 -18.45
N SER A 425 18.56 87.96 -17.36
CA SER A 425 18.69 89.41 -17.28
C SER A 425 20.16 89.77 -17.47
N GLU A 426 20.60 90.00 -18.71
CA GLU A 426 21.60 91.03 -19.03
C GLU A 426 21.73 91.27 -20.56
N LYS A 427 21.37 92.50 -20.96
CA LYS A 427 21.89 93.31 -22.09
C LYS A 427 21.80 92.78 -23.54
N LYS A 428 20.86 93.32 -24.35
CA LYS A 428 21.02 94.53 -25.22
C LYS A 428 20.00 94.57 -26.39
N ASP A 429 19.20 95.63 -26.36
CA ASP A 429 18.79 96.54 -27.45
C ASP A 429 18.24 96.10 -28.83
N LYS A 430 17.05 96.66 -29.12
CA LYS A 430 16.55 97.28 -30.38
C LYS A 430 16.47 96.40 -31.65
N LYS A 431 15.25 96.13 -32.14
CA LYS A 431 14.43 97.01 -33.02
C LYS A 431 13.17 96.29 -33.58
N THR A 432 12.14 97.13 -33.75
CA THR A 432 11.01 97.09 -34.71
C THR A 432 9.85 96.09 -34.58
N LYS A 433 8.70 96.70 -34.20
CA LYS A 433 7.31 96.31 -34.44
C LYS A 433 7.04 96.03 -35.93
N LYS A 434 6.85 94.76 -36.31
CA LYS A 434 5.94 94.40 -37.42
C LYS A 434 5.31 93.00 -37.33
N ASP A 435 5.74 92.14 -36.40
CA ASP A 435 5.17 90.77 -36.22
C ASP A 435 4.32 90.59 -34.95
N LYS A 436 3.73 91.68 -34.43
CA LYS A 436 3.00 91.65 -33.15
C LYS A 436 1.51 91.28 -33.27
N LYS A 437 0.98 91.13 -34.49
CA LYS A 437 -0.46 90.83 -34.72
C LYS A 437 -0.70 89.35 -35.05
N ASP A 438 0.11 88.74 -35.91
CA ASP A 438 -0.06 87.32 -36.31
C ASP A 438 0.37 86.33 -35.21
N LYS A 439 1.44 86.60 -34.46
CA LYS A 439 1.84 85.78 -33.30
C LYS A 439 0.82 85.80 -32.16
N SER A 440 -0.07 86.79 -32.09
CA SER A 440 -1.13 86.86 -31.07
C SER A 440 -2.33 85.98 -31.42
N ILE A 441 -2.62 85.79 -32.71
CA ILE A 441 -3.76 84.98 -33.17
C ILE A 441 -3.37 83.49 -33.15
N GLU A 442 -2.17 83.12 -33.57
CA GLU A 442 -1.66 81.74 -33.42
C GLU A 442 -1.50 81.32 -31.96
N ALA A 443 -0.99 82.19 -31.08
CA ALA A 443 -0.89 81.90 -29.65
C ALA A 443 -2.26 81.80 -28.95
N THR A 444 -3.27 82.52 -29.46
CA THR A 444 -4.64 82.46 -28.92
C THR A 444 -5.40 81.25 -29.47
N HIS A 445 -5.22 80.90 -30.75
CA HIS A 445 -5.72 79.65 -31.34
C HIS A 445 -5.07 78.42 -30.68
N ALA A 446 -3.77 78.43 -30.43
CA ALA A 446 -3.09 77.36 -29.70
C ALA A 446 -3.63 77.21 -28.26
N LYS A 447 -3.89 78.32 -27.56
CA LYS A 447 -4.51 78.31 -26.22
C LYS A 447 -5.97 77.86 -26.21
N ILE A 448 -6.74 78.18 -27.25
CA ILE A 448 -8.14 77.73 -27.41
C ILE A 448 -8.17 76.24 -27.76
N ILE A 449 -7.30 75.77 -28.67
CA ILE A 449 -7.15 74.35 -29.01
C ILE A 449 -6.67 73.55 -27.79
N GLN A 450 -5.75 74.09 -26.99
CA GLN A 450 -5.29 73.50 -25.73
C GLN A 450 -6.42 73.42 -24.69
N LYS A 451 -7.22 74.48 -24.51
CA LYS A 451 -8.41 74.47 -23.63
C LYS A 451 -9.53 73.54 -24.11
N ILE A 452 -9.70 73.37 -25.42
CA ILE A 452 -10.63 72.41 -26.00
C ILE A 452 -10.10 70.98 -25.80
N GLN A 453 -8.80 70.73 -26.01
CA GLN A 453 -8.16 69.44 -25.71
C GLN A 453 -8.17 69.08 -24.21
N GLU A 454 -8.14 70.06 -23.32
CA GLU A 454 -8.31 69.88 -21.87
C GLU A 454 -9.77 69.55 -21.48
N LYS A 455 -10.77 69.99 -22.26
CA LYS A 455 -12.20 69.69 -22.02
C LYS A 455 -12.76 68.49 -22.79
N THR A 456 -12.21 68.15 -23.95
CA THR A 456 -12.75 67.09 -24.85
C THR A 456 -11.70 66.07 -25.30
N GLY A 457 -10.45 66.18 -24.86
CA GLY A 457 -9.36 65.27 -25.25
C GLY A 457 -9.08 64.16 -24.24
N ILE A 458 -8.08 63.32 -24.54
CA ILE A 458 -7.59 62.19 -23.70
C ILE A 458 -7.23 62.61 -22.26
N LYS A 459 -7.01 63.92 -22.02
CA LYS A 459 -6.67 64.49 -20.72
C LYS A 459 -7.87 65.12 -19.97
N ALA A 460 -9.07 65.07 -20.52
CA ALA A 460 -10.27 65.59 -19.87
C ALA A 460 -10.54 64.82 -18.55
N PRO A 461 -11.02 65.49 -17.49
CA PRO A 461 -11.30 64.86 -16.20
C PRO A 461 -12.33 63.72 -16.32
N ASP A 462 -13.33 63.87 -17.19
CA ASP A 462 -14.36 62.85 -17.43
C ASP A 462 -13.77 61.59 -18.10
N ALA A 463 -12.88 61.76 -19.08
CA ALA A 463 -12.20 60.66 -19.76
C ALA A 463 -11.20 59.95 -18.83
N ARG A 464 -10.46 60.70 -18.01
CA ARG A 464 -9.58 60.16 -16.98
C ARG A 464 -10.34 59.34 -15.95
N LEU A 465 -11.45 59.88 -15.43
CA LEU A 465 -12.29 59.19 -14.47
C LEU A 465 -12.86 57.89 -15.06
N LEU A 466 -13.36 57.93 -16.31
CA LEU A 466 -13.89 56.76 -17.00
C LEU A 466 -12.83 55.65 -17.18
N VAL A 467 -11.62 56.01 -17.59
CA VAL A 467 -10.50 55.04 -17.73
C VAL A 467 -10.09 54.47 -16.37
N ILE A 468 -9.97 55.30 -15.33
CA ILE A 468 -9.59 54.84 -13.98
C ILE A 468 -10.66 53.91 -13.41
N VAL A 469 -11.95 54.25 -13.55
CA VAL A 469 -13.06 53.41 -13.11
C VAL A 469 -13.09 52.09 -13.89
N ASN A 470 -12.85 52.12 -15.20
CA ASN A 470 -12.77 50.90 -16.02
C ASN A 470 -11.62 49.99 -15.57
N VAL A 471 -10.42 50.55 -15.36
CA VAL A 471 -9.27 49.81 -14.84
C VAL A 471 -9.57 49.20 -13.48
N LEU A 472 -10.18 49.97 -12.57
CA LEU A 472 -10.55 49.48 -11.25
C LEU A 472 -11.56 48.32 -11.35
N LEU A 473 -12.55 48.43 -12.22
CA LEU A 473 -13.53 47.36 -12.47
C LEU A 473 -12.86 46.10 -13.03
N MET A 474 -11.92 46.24 -13.96
CA MET A 474 -11.14 45.11 -14.48
C MET A 474 -10.30 44.43 -13.40
N LEU A 475 -9.64 45.20 -12.52
CA LEU A 475 -8.88 44.67 -11.39
C LEU A 475 -9.77 43.91 -10.41
N VAL A 476 -10.95 44.46 -10.09
CA VAL A 476 -11.93 43.80 -9.22
C VAL A 476 -12.44 42.49 -9.85
N LEU A 477 -12.79 42.50 -11.13
CA LEU A 477 -13.20 41.30 -11.86
C LEU A 477 -12.08 40.26 -11.91
N PHE A 478 -10.83 40.67 -12.06
CA PHE A 478 -9.68 39.77 -12.00
C PHE A 478 -9.56 39.09 -10.64
N VAL A 479 -9.69 39.83 -9.54
CA VAL A 479 -9.68 39.24 -8.19
C VAL A 479 -10.82 38.23 -8.00
N PHE A 480 -12.04 38.57 -8.45
CA PHE A 480 -13.19 37.65 -8.39
C PHE A 480 -12.97 36.39 -9.22
N HIS A 481 -12.51 36.54 -10.47
CA HIS A 481 -12.19 35.42 -11.36
C HIS A 481 -11.12 34.54 -10.75
N SER A 482 -10.01 35.11 -10.32
CA SER A 482 -8.91 34.37 -9.70
C SER A 482 -9.38 33.58 -8.49
N THR A 483 -10.13 34.21 -7.59
CA THR A 483 -10.65 33.55 -6.38
C THR A 483 -11.62 32.43 -6.75
N TRP A 484 -12.51 32.65 -7.72
CA TRP A 484 -13.49 31.65 -8.17
C TRP A 484 -12.80 30.43 -8.83
N VAL A 485 -11.85 30.67 -9.73
CA VAL A 485 -11.08 29.61 -10.41
C VAL A 485 -10.28 28.80 -9.39
N THR A 486 -9.54 29.47 -8.51
CA THR A 486 -8.78 28.78 -7.47
C THR A 486 -9.69 27.95 -6.59
N SER A 487 -10.81 28.51 -6.15
CA SER A 487 -11.74 27.86 -5.24
C SER A 487 -12.43 26.65 -5.86
N ASN A 488 -12.84 26.70 -7.13
CA ASN A 488 -13.68 25.66 -7.74
C ASN A 488 -12.91 24.66 -8.60
N ALA A 489 -11.79 25.05 -9.23
CA ALA A 489 -11.08 24.20 -10.17
C ALA A 489 -9.77 23.63 -9.60
N TYR A 490 -8.95 24.46 -8.95
CA TYR A 490 -7.60 24.03 -8.50
C TYR A 490 -7.54 23.56 -7.05
N SER A 491 -8.55 23.82 -6.23
CA SER A 491 -8.56 23.45 -4.80
C SER A 491 -9.24 22.10 -4.53
N SER A 492 -9.13 21.14 -5.45
CA SER A 492 -9.71 19.79 -5.30
C SER A 492 -8.60 18.76 -5.01
N PRO A 493 -8.67 18.01 -3.91
CA PRO A 493 -7.72 16.93 -3.66
C PRO A 493 -7.93 15.78 -4.66
N SER A 494 -6.83 15.17 -5.13
CA SER A 494 -6.89 13.98 -6.01
C SER A 494 -7.02 12.67 -5.23
N VAL A 495 -6.75 12.69 -3.92
CA VAL A 495 -6.82 11.52 -3.02
C VAL A 495 -8.27 11.27 -2.59
N VAL A 496 -9.00 12.35 -2.35
CA VAL A 496 -10.35 12.33 -1.80
C VAL A 496 -11.28 12.90 -2.84
N LEU A 497 -12.23 12.11 -3.31
CA LEU A 497 -13.18 12.55 -4.34
C LEU A 497 -14.41 13.15 -3.66
N ALA A 498 -14.72 14.40 -3.98
CA ALA A 498 -15.94 15.05 -3.51
C ALA A 498 -17.05 14.89 -4.54
N SER A 499 -18.16 14.25 -4.16
CA SER A 499 -19.38 14.17 -4.97
C SER A 499 -20.50 14.96 -4.31
N LYS A 500 -21.40 15.53 -5.12
CA LYS A 500 -22.59 16.23 -4.62
C LYS A 500 -23.81 15.34 -4.79
N THR A 501 -24.56 15.17 -3.72
CA THR A 501 -25.87 14.51 -3.79
C THR A 501 -26.87 15.43 -4.50
N PRO A 502 -27.98 14.88 -5.04
CA PRO A 502 -29.06 15.68 -5.63
C PRO A 502 -29.67 16.72 -4.67
N GLN A 503 -29.50 16.53 -3.35
CA GLN A 503 -29.98 17.42 -2.29
C GLN A 503 -29.01 18.56 -1.98
N GLY A 504 -27.79 18.52 -2.53
CA GLY A 504 -26.75 19.55 -2.35
C GLY A 504 -25.68 19.21 -1.32
N ASP A 505 -25.86 18.13 -0.54
CA ASP A 505 -24.86 17.67 0.43
C ASP A 505 -23.61 17.11 -0.26
N THR A 506 -22.44 17.44 0.28
CA THR A 506 -21.14 16.94 -0.21
C THR A 506 -20.81 15.60 0.43
N LEU A 507 -20.85 14.52 -0.35
CA LEU A 507 -20.34 13.22 0.05
C LEU A 507 -18.85 13.14 -0.30
N ILE A 508 -18.06 12.71 0.66
CA ILE A 508 -16.61 12.53 0.52
C ILE A 508 -16.35 11.05 0.31
N ILE A 509 -15.73 10.69 -0.81
CA ILE A 509 -15.38 9.33 -1.21
C ILE A 509 -13.87 9.17 -1.03
N ASP A 510 -13.48 8.14 -0.28
CA ASP A 510 -12.11 7.97 0.21
C ASP A 510 -11.53 6.57 0.00
N ASP A 511 -12.03 5.90 -1.03
CA ASP A 511 -11.69 4.51 -1.39
C ASP A 511 -10.19 4.29 -1.64
N PHE A 512 -9.45 5.31 -2.12
CA PHE A 512 -8.00 5.20 -2.30
C PHE A 512 -7.27 5.00 -0.97
N ARG A 513 -7.58 5.83 0.04
CA ARG A 513 -6.95 5.69 1.37
C ARG A 513 -7.39 4.41 2.06
N GLU A 514 -8.65 4.03 1.91
CA GLU A 514 -9.17 2.75 2.40
C GLU A 514 -8.35 1.57 1.85
N ALA A 515 -8.21 1.48 0.52
CA ALA A 515 -7.48 0.41 -0.14
C ALA A 515 -5.98 0.40 0.18
N TYR A 516 -5.34 1.57 0.21
CA TYR A 516 -3.92 1.66 0.56
C TYR A 516 -3.66 1.33 2.03
N ASN A 517 -4.56 1.69 2.94
CA ASN A 517 -4.47 1.30 4.34
C ASN A 517 -4.69 -0.21 4.52
N TRP A 518 -5.62 -0.80 3.77
CA TRP A 518 -5.82 -2.25 3.76
C TRP A 518 -4.55 -2.99 3.31
N LEU A 519 -3.90 -2.54 2.24
CA LEU A 519 -2.61 -3.08 1.81
C LEU A 519 -1.56 -2.98 2.93
N ASN A 520 -1.49 -1.82 3.58
CA ASN A 520 -0.49 -1.58 4.63
C ASN A 520 -0.70 -2.45 5.88
N GLN A 521 -1.94 -2.78 6.23
CA GLN A 521 -2.25 -3.53 7.45
C GLN A 521 -2.33 -5.05 7.23
N THR A 522 -2.74 -5.49 6.05
CA THR A 522 -3.10 -6.89 5.79
C THR A 522 -2.00 -7.66 5.07
N THR A 523 -1.25 -7.01 4.18
CA THR A 523 -0.22 -7.69 3.37
C THR A 523 1.13 -7.75 4.09
N SER A 524 1.99 -8.71 3.73
CA SER A 524 3.37 -8.76 4.25
C SER A 524 4.19 -7.53 3.84
N GLU A 525 5.19 -7.15 4.64
CA GLU A 525 6.05 -5.99 4.33
C GLU A 525 6.81 -6.15 3.01
N ASP A 526 7.14 -7.40 2.64
CA ASP A 526 7.84 -7.76 1.40
C ASP A 526 6.88 -7.94 0.19
N ALA A 527 5.59 -7.67 0.33
CA ALA A 527 4.63 -7.83 -0.75
C ALA A 527 4.94 -6.87 -1.92
N VAL A 528 5.00 -7.44 -3.13
CA VAL A 528 5.19 -6.69 -4.38
C VAL A 528 3.84 -6.44 -5.03
N VAL A 529 3.46 -5.17 -5.09
CA VAL A 529 2.20 -4.72 -5.69
C VAL A 529 2.46 -4.24 -7.13
N GLY A 530 1.81 -4.90 -8.09
CA GLY A 530 1.76 -4.46 -9.48
C GLY A 530 0.57 -3.53 -9.72
N SER A 531 0.82 -2.36 -10.29
CA SER A 531 -0.20 -1.39 -10.70
C SER A 531 0.24 -0.67 -11.96
N TRP A 532 -0.65 0.12 -12.57
CA TRP A 532 -0.22 1.09 -13.57
C TRP A 532 0.72 2.14 -12.95
N TRP A 533 1.60 2.74 -13.78
CA TRP A 533 2.69 3.59 -13.31
C TRP A 533 2.22 4.87 -12.60
N ASP A 534 1.04 5.40 -12.95
CA ASP A 534 0.44 6.59 -12.33
C ASP A 534 0.37 6.50 -10.79
N TYR A 535 0.08 5.31 -10.25
CA TYR A 535 -0.21 5.11 -8.82
C TYR A 535 1.03 4.76 -7.98
N GLY A 536 2.19 4.54 -8.62
CA GLY A 536 3.37 3.97 -7.94
C GLY A 536 3.85 4.79 -6.73
N TYR A 537 3.89 6.12 -6.85
CA TYR A 537 4.28 6.99 -5.74
C TYR A 537 3.27 6.99 -4.59
N GLN A 538 1.97 6.91 -4.89
CA GLN A 538 0.93 6.83 -3.86
C GLN A 538 0.99 5.50 -3.13
N LEU A 539 1.20 4.39 -3.85
CA LEU A 539 1.39 3.07 -3.25
C LEU A 539 2.61 3.04 -2.33
N ALA A 540 3.77 3.50 -2.80
CA ALA A 540 4.99 3.53 -1.99
C ALA A 540 4.89 4.53 -0.82
N GLY A 541 4.13 5.63 -1.00
CA GLY A 541 3.98 6.69 -0.01
C GLY A 541 2.94 6.42 1.09
N MET A 542 1.76 5.90 0.71
CA MET A 542 0.64 5.63 1.62
C MET A 542 0.60 4.17 2.09
N ALA A 543 0.65 3.21 1.16
CA ALA A 543 0.59 1.79 1.51
C ALA A 543 1.92 1.27 2.07
N GLY A 544 3.04 1.92 1.72
CA GLY A 544 4.37 1.52 2.19
C GLY A 544 4.75 0.11 1.73
N ARG A 545 4.37 -0.26 0.50
CA ARG A 545 4.68 -1.57 -0.11
C ARG A 545 5.55 -1.41 -1.34
N THR A 546 6.19 -2.51 -1.73
CA THR A 546 7.10 -2.55 -2.87
C THR A 546 6.31 -2.45 -4.18
N THR A 547 6.71 -1.56 -5.08
CA THR A 547 6.05 -1.36 -6.37
C THR A 547 6.89 -1.87 -7.53
N LEU A 548 6.22 -2.53 -8.49
CA LEU A 548 6.87 -3.04 -9.70
C LEU A 548 7.29 -1.91 -10.65
N VAL A 549 6.39 -0.96 -10.88
CA VAL A 549 6.61 0.25 -11.69
C VAL A 549 6.24 1.47 -10.88
N ASP A 550 6.77 2.62 -11.29
CA ASP A 550 6.60 3.87 -10.58
C ASP A 550 6.35 5.04 -11.53
N ASN A 551 5.94 6.18 -10.98
CA ASN A 551 5.55 7.34 -11.77
C ASN A 551 6.73 7.96 -12.54
N ASN A 552 7.97 7.78 -12.06
CA ASN A 552 9.17 8.18 -12.81
C ASN A 552 9.46 7.24 -13.99
N THR A 553 9.01 7.58 -15.20
CA THR A 553 9.13 6.73 -16.40
C THR A 553 10.55 6.63 -17.00
N TRP A 554 11.53 6.12 -16.26
CA TRP A 554 12.93 6.04 -16.73
C TRP A 554 13.25 4.78 -17.53
N ASN A 555 12.57 3.66 -17.26
CA ASN A 555 12.71 2.40 -18.02
C ASN A 555 11.39 2.00 -18.68
N ASN A 556 11.27 2.32 -19.97
CA ASN A 556 10.06 2.09 -20.75
C ASN A 556 9.75 0.60 -20.93
N THR A 557 10.76 -0.27 -21.03
CA THR A 557 10.57 -1.70 -21.21
C THR A 557 9.85 -2.32 -20.02
N HIS A 558 10.19 -1.90 -18.79
CA HIS A 558 9.53 -2.40 -17.59
C HIS A 558 8.06 -1.96 -17.50
N ILE A 559 7.76 -0.72 -17.87
CA ILE A 559 6.39 -0.21 -17.94
C ILE A 559 5.59 -0.94 -19.02
N ALA A 560 6.22 -1.19 -20.16
CA ALA A 560 5.63 -1.98 -21.22
C ALA A 560 5.31 -3.41 -20.74
N THR A 561 6.14 -4.02 -19.88
CA THR A 561 5.85 -5.34 -19.28
C THR A 561 4.55 -5.32 -18.48
N VAL A 562 4.32 -4.26 -17.69
CA VAL A 562 3.05 -4.08 -16.96
C VAL A 562 1.89 -3.85 -17.93
N GLY A 563 2.09 -3.06 -18.98
CA GLY A 563 1.09 -2.87 -20.04
C GLY A 563 0.71 -4.20 -20.70
N LYS A 564 1.71 -5.06 -20.95
CA LYS A 564 1.54 -6.41 -21.49
C LYS A 564 0.74 -7.31 -20.53
N ILE A 565 1.07 -7.32 -19.24
CA ILE A 565 0.30 -8.04 -18.21
C ILE A 565 -1.19 -7.63 -18.25
N MET A 566 -1.48 -6.33 -18.33
CA MET A 566 -2.85 -5.81 -18.30
C MET A 566 -3.61 -6.11 -19.59
N ALA A 567 -2.93 -6.13 -20.74
CA ALA A 567 -3.53 -6.26 -22.06
C ALA A 567 -3.63 -7.71 -22.56
N SER A 568 -2.77 -8.61 -22.09
CA SER A 568 -2.73 -10.02 -22.50
C SER A 568 -3.78 -10.89 -21.80
N PRO A 569 -4.06 -12.10 -22.33
CA PRO A 569 -4.85 -13.10 -21.64
C PRO A 569 -4.18 -13.59 -20.36
N GLU A 570 -5.01 -14.05 -19.43
CA GLU A 570 -4.64 -14.49 -18.09
C GLU A 570 -3.49 -15.50 -18.02
N GLU A 571 -3.45 -16.48 -18.92
CA GLU A 571 -2.38 -17.49 -18.99
C GLU A 571 -1.00 -16.87 -19.24
N VAL A 572 -0.92 -15.91 -20.18
CA VAL A 572 0.32 -15.21 -20.52
C VAL A 572 0.69 -14.24 -19.39
N SER A 573 -0.29 -13.53 -18.85
CA SER A 573 -0.08 -12.55 -17.79
C SER A 573 0.40 -13.21 -16.50
N TYR A 574 -0.13 -14.38 -16.14
CA TYR A 574 0.28 -15.14 -14.95
C TYR A 574 1.77 -15.51 -14.99
N ASP A 575 2.27 -16.00 -16.12
CA ASP A 575 3.69 -16.32 -16.28
C ASP A 575 4.59 -15.10 -16.07
N ILE A 576 4.17 -13.93 -16.56
CA ILE A 576 4.95 -12.69 -16.40
C ILE A 576 4.89 -12.21 -14.94
N LEU A 577 3.73 -12.29 -14.29
CA LEU A 577 3.55 -11.93 -12.87
C LEU A 577 4.47 -12.76 -11.97
N ARG A 578 4.52 -14.09 -12.18
CA ARG A 578 5.40 -14.98 -11.43
C ARG A 578 6.88 -14.72 -11.69
N LYS A 579 7.28 -14.38 -12.93
CA LYS A 579 8.69 -14.01 -13.24
C LYS A 579 9.16 -12.75 -12.51
N HIS A 580 8.24 -11.90 -12.08
CA HIS A 580 8.52 -10.65 -11.38
C HIS A 580 8.12 -10.70 -9.91
N ASP A 581 7.85 -11.90 -9.37
CA ASP A 581 7.45 -12.15 -7.98
C ASP A 581 6.32 -11.24 -7.48
N VAL A 582 5.37 -10.90 -8.36
CA VAL A 582 4.21 -10.06 -8.01
C VAL A 582 3.24 -10.86 -7.15
N THR A 583 2.90 -10.33 -5.98
CA THR A 583 1.94 -10.97 -5.06
C THR A 583 0.53 -10.41 -5.21
N HIS A 584 0.42 -9.09 -5.40
CA HIS A 584 -0.87 -8.41 -5.52
C HIS A 584 -0.92 -7.52 -6.75
N LEU A 585 -2.10 -7.39 -7.35
CA LEU A 585 -2.40 -6.43 -8.41
C LEU A 585 -3.46 -5.44 -7.96
N LEU A 586 -3.21 -4.15 -8.20
CA LEU A 586 -4.16 -3.08 -7.94
C LEU A 586 -4.66 -2.50 -9.26
N VAL A 587 -5.99 -2.40 -9.39
CA VAL A 587 -6.66 -1.75 -10.52
C VAL A 587 -7.71 -0.75 -10.03
N VAL A 588 -7.85 0.36 -10.75
CA VAL A 588 -8.84 1.40 -10.48
C VAL A 588 -10.01 1.26 -11.44
N PHE A 589 -11.22 1.11 -10.91
CA PHE A 589 -12.46 0.92 -11.65
C PHE A 589 -13.51 1.99 -11.30
N GLY A 590 -13.81 2.88 -12.25
CA GLY A 590 -14.72 3.99 -12.03
C GLY A 590 -16.19 3.74 -12.39
N GLY A 591 -16.54 2.52 -12.84
CA GLY A 591 -17.80 2.24 -13.52
C GLY A 591 -19.05 2.40 -12.67
N LEU A 592 -18.95 2.22 -11.34
CA LEU A 592 -20.09 2.38 -10.42
C LEU A 592 -20.38 3.85 -10.08
N LEU A 593 -19.32 4.63 -9.82
CA LEU A 593 -19.42 6.03 -9.43
C LEU A 593 -19.54 6.99 -10.63
N GLY A 594 -19.01 6.60 -11.79
CA GLY A 594 -18.81 7.50 -12.92
C GLY A 594 -17.47 8.24 -12.87
N TYR A 595 -16.43 7.64 -12.27
CA TYR A 595 -15.09 8.23 -12.23
C TYR A 595 -14.37 8.03 -13.57
N SER A 596 -14.10 9.11 -14.29
CA SER A 596 -13.51 9.05 -15.64
C SER A 596 -12.03 8.67 -15.66
N GLY A 597 -11.31 8.82 -14.54
CA GLY A 597 -9.87 8.57 -14.45
C GLY A 597 -9.48 7.12 -14.20
N ASP A 598 -10.33 6.17 -14.58
CA ASP A 598 -10.14 4.74 -14.33
C ASP A 598 -9.19 4.08 -15.35
N ASP A 599 -8.75 2.86 -15.03
CA ASP A 599 -7.72 2.18 -15.82
C ASP A 599 -8.23 1.72 -17.19
N ILE A 600 -9.55 1.61 -17.38
CA ILE A 600 -10.15 1.26 -18.67
C ILE A 600 -10.03 2.38 -19.69
N ASN A 601 -10.22 3.64 -19.27
CA ASN A 601 -9.97 4.77 -20.18
C ASN A 601 -8.49 4.94 -20.51
N LYS A 602 -7.59 4.46 -19.64
CA LYS A 602 -6.13 4.45 -19.85
C LYS A 602 -5.64 3.22 -20.61
N PHE A 603 -6.46 2.19 -20.74
CA PHE A 603 -6.08 0.87 -21.28
C PHE A 603 -5.40 0.95 -22.65
N LEU A 604 -5.90 1.81 -23.55
CA LEU A 604 -5.34 1.94 -24.90
C LEU A 604 -3.88 2.44 -24.87
N TRP A 605 -3.50 3.23 -23.85
CA TRP A 605 -2.10 3.61 -23.65
C TRP A 605 -1.25 2.45 -23.18
N MET A 606 -1.80 1.55 -22.34
CA MET A 606 -1.12 0.32 -21.92
C MET A 606 -0.79 -0.55 -23.15
N VAL A 607 -1.77 -0.70 -24.05
CA VAL A 607 -1.63 -1.44 -25.32
C VAL A 607 -0.56 -0.80 -26.21
N ARG A 608 -0.62 0.51 -26.47
CA ARG A 608 0.35 1.21 -27.33
C ARG A 608 1.79 1.16 -26.81
N ILE A 609 1.96 1.27 -25.49
CA ILE A 609 3.29 1.20 -24.87
C ILE A 609 3.83 -0.23 -24.97
N ALA A 610 2.98 -1.25 -24.79
CA ALA A 610 3.35 -2.64 -24.95
C ALA A 610 3.67 -3.03 -26.41
N GLU A 611 2.83 -2.61 -27.36
CA GLU A 611 3.02 -2.82 -28.81
C GLU A 611 4.33 -2.20 -29.32
N GLY A 612 4.72 -1.04 -28.77
CA GLY A 612 6.00 -0.40 -29.12
C GLY A 612 7.25 -1.22 -28.80
N ILE A 613 7.15 -2.20 -27.89
CA ILE A 613 8.26 -3.09 -27.50
C ILE A 613 8.05 -4.52 -28.02
N TRP A 614 6.81 -5.05 -27.96
CA TRP A 614 6.44 -6.38 -28.46
C TRP A 614 5.38 -6.28 -29.56
N PRO A 615 5.76 -5.81 -30.76
CA PRO A 615 4.81 -5.62 -31.87
C PRO A 615 4.24 -6.95 -32.38
N ASP A 616 4.97 -8.07 -32.23
CA ASP A 616 4.52 -9.37 -32.73
C ASP A 616 3.47 -10.04 -31.82
N GLU A 617 3.35 -9.60 -30.56
CA GLU A 617 2.48 -10.23 -29.56
C GLU A 617 1.21 -9.43 -29.27
N ILE A 618 1.30 -8.10 -29.25
CA ILE A 618 0.18 -7.20 -28.94
C ILE A 618 0.01 -6.23 -30.10
N HIS A 619 -1.20 -6.19 -30.67
CA HIS A 619 -1.57 -5.26 -31.73
C HIS A 619 -2.73 -4.36 -31.28
N GLU A 620 -2.62 -3.05 -31.45
CA GLU A 620 -3.69 -2.11 -31.05
C GLU A 620 -5.02 -2.44 -31.76
N ARG A 621 -4.96 -2.89 -33.02
CA ARG A 621 -6.15 -3.16 -33.85
C ARG A 621 -7.04 -4.28 -33.29
N ASP A 622 -6.47 -5.25 -32.57
CA ASP A 622 -7.19 -6.44 -32.08
C ASP A 622 -8.20 -6.11 -30.99
N TYR A 623 -8.02 -4.98 -30.29
CA TYR A 623 -8.94 -4.49 -29.25
C TYR A 623 -10.14 -3.70 -29.81
N PHE A 624 -10.15 -3.40 -31.11
CA PHE A 624 -11.27 -2.75 -31.77
C PHE A 624 -12.19 -3.77 -32.43
N THR A 625 -13.47 -3.43 -32.51
CA THR A 625 -14.41 -4.18 -33.35
C THR A 625 -14.00 -4.12 -34.83
N PRO A 626 -14.52 -5.00 -35.71
CA PRO A 626 -14.25 -4.93 -37.15
C PRO A 626 -14.57 -3.57 -37.78
N ARG A 627 -15.51 -2.81 -37.18
CA ARG A 627 -15.89 -1.45 -37.58
C ARG A 627 -14.94 -0.36 -37.07
N GLY A 628 -14.01 -0.70 -36.18
CA GLY A 628 -13.09 0.25 -35.55
C GLY A 628 -13.62 0.94 -34.29
N GLU A 629 -14.72 0.45 -33.71
CA GLU A 629 -15.25 0.98 -32.44
C GLU A 629 -14.56 0.30 -31.24
N PHE A 630 -14.19 1.08 -30.21
CA PHE A 630 -13.73 0.58 -28.91
C PHE A 630 -14.92 0.43 -27.98
N ARG A 631 -15.32 -0.82 -27.67
CA ARG A 631 -16.54 -1.13 -26.93
C ARG A 631 -16.26 -2.07 -25.76
N MET A 632 -17.10 -1.97 -24.73
CA MET A 632 -17.05 -2.79 -23.51
C MET A 632 -18.30 -3.67 -23.32
N ASP A 633 -19.25 -3.59 -24.24
CA ASP A 633 -20.49 -4.36 -24.16
C ASP A 633 -20.36 -5.75 -24.81
N GLU A 634 -21.48 -6.43 -25.04
CA GLU A 634 -21.49 -7.73 -25.72
C GLU A 634 -20.81 -7.70 -27.10
N GLY A 635 -20.75 -6.53 -27.75
CA GLY A 635 -20.07 -6.32 -29.03
C GLY A 635 -18.56 -6.04 -28.92
N ALA A 636 -17.97 -6.07 -27.72
CA ALA A 636 -16.54 -5.89 -27.51
C ALA A 636 -15.70 -6.95 -28.27
N ALA A 637 -14.51 -6.56 -28.72
CA ALA A 637 -13.60 -7.46 -29.42
C ALA A 637 -13.20 -8.66 -28.54
N PRO A 638 -12.98 -9.86 -29.10
CA PRO A 638 -12.56 -11.03 -28.33
C PRO A 638 -11.28 -10.80 -27.52
N ALA A 639 -10.29 -10.09 -28.09
CA ALA A 639 -9.06 -9.74 -27.39
C ALA A 639 -9.32 -8.85 -26.15
N MET A 640 -10.26 -7.90 -26.25
CA MET A 640 -10.66 -7.07 -25.11
C MET A 640 -11.30 -7.91 -24.01
N LYS A 641 -12.26 -8.79 -24.36
CA LYS A 641 -12.96 -9.64 -23.38
C LYS A 641 -12.04 -10.61 -22.65
N ASN A 642 -11.00 -11.09 -23.36
CA ASN A 642 -10.02 -12.01 -22.81
C ASN A 642 -8.85 -11.32 -22.09
N SER A 643 -8.70 -9.99 -22.22
CA SER A 643 -7.64 -9.25 -21.53
C SER A 643 -7.79 -9.34 -20.01
N LEU A 644 -6.67 -9.43 -19.32
CA LEU A 644 -6.65 -9.55 -17.86
C LEU A 644 -7.34 -8.35 -17.19
N LEU A 645 -7.06 -7.12 -17.65
CA LEU A 645 -7.68 -5.92 -17.07
C LEU A 645 -9.20 -5.94 -17.19
N TYR A 646 -9.75 -6.32 -18.35
CA TYR A 646 -11.20 -6.40 -18.55
C TYR A 646 -11.84 -7.39 -17.56
N LYS A 647 -11.23 -8.57 -17.40
CA LYS A 647 -11.70 -9.56 -16.45
C LYS A 647 -11.63 -9.04 -15.01
N MET A 648 -10.52 -8.42 -14.61
CA MET A 648 -10.32 -7.86 -13.27
C MET A 648 -11.33 -6.76 -12.93
N VAL A 649 -11.58 -5.79 -13.83
CA VAL A 649 -12.48 -4.68 -13.47
C VAL A 649 -13.95 -5.10 -13.44
N TYR A 650 -14.38 -6.03 -14.29
CA TYR A 650 -15.78 -6.45 -14.39
C TYR A 650 -16.10 -7.76 -13.65
N HIS A 651 -15.14 -8.36 -12.96
CA HIS A 651 -15.36 -9.55 -12.13
C HIS A 651 -16.48 -9.29 -11.11
N LYS A 652 -17.51 -10.15 -11.09
CA LYS A 652 -18.72 -10.04 -10.24
C LYS A 652 -19.52 -8.73 -10.33
N PHE A 653 -19.22 -7.86 -11.31
CA PHE A 653 -19.89 -6.56 -11.43
C PHE A 653 -21.35 -6.71 -11.89
N ALA A 654 -21.65 -7.73 -12.70
CA ALA A 654 -23.02 -8.02 -13.12
C ALA A 654 -23.92 -8.42 -11.93
N ASP A 655 -23.35 -9.13 -10.95
CA ASP A 655 -24.09 -9.67 -9.80
C ASP A 655 -24.63 -8.55 -8.88
N LEU A 656 -23.93 -7.41 -8.83
CA LEU A 656 -24.34 -6.22 -8.07
C LEU A 656 -25.73 -5.69 -8.49
N PHE A 657 -26.10 -5.87 -9.77
CA PHE A 657 -27.36 -5.37 -10.32
C PHE A 657 -28.49 -6.43 -10.29
N GLY A 658 -28.17 -7.67 -9.89
CA GLY A 658 -29.12 -8.78 -9.83
C GLY A 658 -29.80 -9.04 -11.17
N SER A 659 -31.12 -8.86 -11.24
CA SER A 659 -31.88 -9.04 -12.48
C SER A 659 -31.81 -7.86 -13.45
N ARG A 660 -31.31 -6.70 -13.00
CA ARG A 660 -31.16 -5.51 -13.84
C ARG A 660 -29.86 -5.63 -14.66
N PRO A 661 -29.84 -5.13 -15.90
CA PRO A 661 -28.61 -5.10 -16.68
C PRO A 661 -27.57 -4.23 -15.96
N ALA A 662 -26.35 -4.76 -15.77
CA ALA A 662 -25.24 -3.99 -15.26
C ALA A 662 -24.93 -2.84 -16.23
N VAL A 663 -24.81 -1.62 -15.69
CA VAL A 663 -24.52 -0.43 -16.48
C VAL A 663 -23.23 0.19 -16.00
N ASP A 664 -22.29 0.36 -16.92
CA ASP A 664 -21.10 1.15 -16.69
C ASP A 664 -21.43 2.64 -16.82
N ARG A 665 -21.33 3.40 -15.73
CA ARG A 665 -21.69 4.82 -15.71
C ARG A 665 -20.66 5.73 -16.40
N VAL A 666 -19.42 5.28 -16.58
CA VAL A 666 -18.40 6.08 -17.27
C VAL A 666 -18.60 5.94 -18.78
N ARG A 667 -18.72 4.71 -19.25
CA ARG A 667 -18.84 4.40 -20.69
C ARG A 667 -20.28 4.47 -21.19
N GLN A 668 -21.27 4.53 -20.28
CA GLN A 668 -22.71 4.58 -20.59
C GLN A 668 -23.17 3.38 -21.43
N VAL A 669 -22.59 2.20 -21.16
CA VAL A 669 -22.90 0.94 -21.87
C VAL A 669 -23.46 -0.11 -20.92
N LYS A 670 -24.32 -0.98 -21.48
CA LYS A 670 -24.85 -2.14 -20.77
C LYS A 670 -23.89 -3.31 -20.96
N LEU A 671 -23.49 -3.93 -19.84
CA LEU A 671 -22.58 -5.06 -19.84
C LEU A 671 -23.35 -6.38 -20.06
N PRO A 672 -22.64 -7.45 -20.47
CA PRO A 672 -23.22 -8.79 -20.56
C PRO A 672 -23.85 -9.24 -19.24
N LYS A 673 -24.89 -10.08 -19.33
CA LYS A 673 -25.58 -10.61 -18.14
C LYS A 673 -24.70 -11.54 -17.29
N VAL A 674 -23.77 -12.24 -17.92
CA VAL A 674 -22.79 -13.11 -17.25
C VAL A 674 -21.46 -12.36 -17.24
N GLY A 675 -20.93 -12.12 -16.05
CA GLY A 675 -19.64 -11.45 -15.88
C GLY A 675 -18.45 -12.36 -16.22
N PRO A 676 -17.26 -11.79 -16.45
CA PRO A 676 -16.05 -12.58 -16.64
C PRO A 676 -15.59 -13.24 -15.33
N GLU A 677 -15.08 -14.46 -15.44
CA GLU A 677 -14.45 -15.19 -14.35
C GLU A 677 -12.93 -15.15 -14.45
N LEU A 678 -12.28 -15.18 -13.27
CA LEU A 678 -10.84 -15.24 -13.08
C LEU A 678 -10.49 -16.61 -12.50
N ASP A 679 -9.40 -17.20 -13.01
CA ASP A 679 -8.93 -18.53 -12.65
C ASP A 679 -7.61 -18.44 -11.85
N SER A 680 -6.66 -17.61 -12.29
CA SER A 680 -5.32 -17.45 -11.71
C SER A 680 -5.20 -16.34 -10.66
N LEU A 681 -6.22 -15.49 -10.52
CA LEU A 681 -6.28 -14.40 -9.54
C LEU A 681 -7.48 -14.59 -8.62
N ASP A 682 -7.31 -14.29 -7.33
CA ASP A 682 -8.41 -14.17 -6.37
C ASP A 682 -8.63 -12.70 -6.00
N GLU A 683 -9.89 -12.32 -5.79
CA GLU A 683 -10.25 -10.99 -5.30
C GLU A 683 -9.93 -10.89 -3.81
N ALA A 684 -8.94 -10.09 -3.44
CA ALA A 684 -8.48 -9.93 -2.07
C ALA A 684 -9.19 -8.78 -1.34
N PHE A 685 -9.41 -7.66 -2.05
CA PHE A 685 -10.11 -6.50 -1.50
C PHE A 685 -10.79 -5.68 -2.60
N THR A 686 -11.99 -5.19 -2.32
CA THR A 686 -12.69 -4.20 -3.14
C THR A 686 -13.25 -3.12 -2.21
N SER A 687 -12.88 -1.86 -2.49
CA SER A 687 -13.33 -0.68 -1.74
C SER A 687 -14.86 -0.49 -1.74
N GLU A 688 -15.37 0.31 -0.80
CA GLU A 688 -16.82 0.52 -0.59
C GLU A 688 -17.58 0.86 -1.89
N ASN A 689 -17.06 1.79 -2.68
CA ASN A 689 -17.71 2.23 -3.93
C ASN A 689 -17.10 1.56 -5.18
N TRP A 690 -16.38 0.44 -4.99
CA TRP A 690 -15.73 -0.33 -6.05
C TRP A 690 -14.73 0.49 -6.88
N LEU A 691 -14.17 1.58 -6.33
CA LEU A 691 -13.23 2.44 -7.04
C LEU A 691 -11.85 1.79 -7.19
N VAL A 692 -11.36 1.15 -6.13
CA VAL A 692 -10.09 0.42 -6.10
C VAL A 692 -10.37 -1.05 -5.82
N ARG A 693 -9.79 -1.92 -6.64
CA ARG A 693 -9.87 -3.38 -6.51
C ARG A 693 -8.46 -3.97 -6.45
N ILE A 694 -8.27 -4.91 -5.56
CA ILE A 694 -6.99 -5.57 -5.29
C ILE A 694 -7.18 -7.07 -5.44
N TYR A 695 -6.33 -7.66 -6.26
CA TYR A 695 -6.31 -9.08 -6.57
C TYR A 695 -5.02 -9.71 -6.08
N GLU A 696 -5.12 -10.89 -5.48
CA GLU A 696 -3.99 -11.71 -5.08
C GLU A 696 -3.66 -12.72 -6.19
N VAL A 697 -2.37 -12.88 -6.48
CA VAL A 697 -1.88 -13.83 -7.48
C VAL A 697 -1.80 -15.21 -6.83
N LYS A 698 -2.55 -16.19 -7.36
CA LYS A 698 -2.54 -17.55 -6.82
C LYS A 698 -1.16 -18.19 -6.92
N GLU A 699 -0.89 -19.07 -5.98
CA GLU A 699 0.22 -20.01 -6.12
C GLU A 699 -0.13 -21.08 -7.16
N PRO A 700 0.87 -21.63 -7.88
CA PRO A 700 0.62 -22.75 -8.79
C PRO A 700 0.02 -23.93 -8.01
N ASP A 701 -0.89 -24.65 -8.66
CA ASP A 701 -1.48 -25.85 -8.06
C ASP A 701 -0.35 -26.81 -7.66
N PHE A 702 -0.43 -27.35 -6.44
CA PHE A 702 0.58 -28.27 -5.90
C PHE A 702 0.79 -29.49 -6.81
N LEU A 703 -0.25 -29.89 -7.55
CA LEU A 703 -0.23 -30.99 -8.50
C LEU A 703 0.23 -30.60 -9.92
N GLY A 704 0.60 -29.34 -10.15
CA GLY A 704 1.06 -28.84 -11.45
C GLY A 704 -0.01 -28.80 -12.55
N ARG A 705 -1.30 -28.84 -12.19
CA ARG A 705 -2.43 -28.76 -13.14
C ARG A 705 -2.68 -27.30 -13.56
N SER A 706 -3.36 -27.12 -14.68
CA SER A 706 -3.83 -25.78 -15.07
C SER A 706 -4.94 -25.31 -14.13
N PHE A 707 -5.06 -23.98 -13.91
CA PHE A 707 -6.07 -23.42 -13.02
C PHE A 707 -7.51 -23.74 -13.48
N LYS A 708 -7.73 -23.83 -14.80
CA LYS A 708 -9.03 -24.22 -15.38
C LYS A 708 -9.40 -25.65 -15.02
N ASP A 709 -8.44 -26.57 -15.14
CA ASP A 709 -8.66 -27.99 -14.79
C ASP A 709 -8.87 -28.16 -13.28
N ALA A 710 -8.14 -27.42 -12.46
CA ALA A 710 -8.29 -27.42 -11.01
C ALA A 710 -9.69 -26.91 -10.58
N LYS A 711 -10.19 -25.86 -11.24
CA LYS A 711 -11.52 -25.31 -11.00
C LYS A 711 -12.64 -26.25 -11.47
N ALA A 712 -12.54 -26.78 -12.68
CA ALA A 712 -13.50 -27.75 -13.22
C ALA A 712 -13.59 -29.01 -12.33
N PHE A 713 -12.46 -29.50 -11.82
CA PHE A 713 -12.42 -30.62 -10.88
C PHE A 713 -13.18 -30.34 -9.58
N ASN A 714 -13.14 -29.11 -9.08
CA ASN A 714 -13.88 -28.71 -7.88
C ASN A 714 -15.39 -28.55 -8.13
N GLU A 715 -15.80 -28.26 -9.37
CA GLU A 715 -17.21 -28.12 -9.78
C GLU A 715 -17.88 -29.47 -10.12
N GLU A 716 -17.13 -30.49 -10.55
CA GLU A 716 -17.66 -31.79 -10.98
C GLU A 716 -18.08 -32.76 -9.85
N VAL A 717 -17.98 -32.39 -8.56
CA VAL A 717 -18.50 -33.23 -7.47
C VAL A 717 -20.04 -33.10 -7.41
N PRO A 718 -20.84 -34.10 -7.86
CA PRO A 718 -22.28 -33.92 -7.98
C PRO A 718 -22.95 -33.99 -6.60
N THR A 719 -23.84 -33.05 -6.34
CA THR A 719 -24.62 -32.90 -5.10
C THR A 719 -25.90 -33.74 -5.09
N GLU A 720 -26.00 -34.78 -5.90
CA GLU A 720 -27.17 -35.67 -6.03
C GLU A 720 -26.84 -37.12 -5.63
N ALA A 721 -26.80 -37.39 -4.34
CA ALA A 721 -26.95 -38.75 -3.80
C ALA A 721 -27.62 -38.68 -2.43
N SER A 722 -28.91 -38.33 -2.42
CA SER A 722 -29.77 -38.43 -1.25
C SER A 722 -30.67 -39.66 -1.32
N THR A 723 -30.86 -40.31 -0.17
CA THR A 723 -31.95 -41.22 0.23
C THR A 723 -31.81 -42.73 -0.03
N SER A 724 -31.18 -43.43 0.91
CA SER A 724 -31.80 -44.60 1.55
C SER A 724 -31.23 -44.81 2.95
N SER A 725 -32.11 -44.69 3.95
CA SER A 725 -31.81 -44.91 5.35
C SER A 725 -31.83 -46.42 5.66
N HIS A 726 -30.67 -47.06 5.75
CA HIS A 726 -30.52 -48.29 6.51
C HIS A 726 -29.74 -48.00 7.79
N ARG A 727 -30.44 -48.12 8.91
CA ARG A 727 -29.91 -48.11 10.27
C ARG A 727 -29.15 -49.44 10.43
N LEU A 728 -27.83 -49.41 10.34
CA LEU A 728 -26.97 -50.55 10.66
C LEU A 728 -26.59 -50.48 12.14
N GLU A 729 -26.74 -51.60 12.83
CA GLU A 729 -26.51 -51.74 14.27
C GLU A 729 -25.01 -51.74 14.61
N GLU A 730 -24.72 -51.23 15.80
CA GLU A 730 -23.41 -50.86 16.34
C GLU A 730 -22.40 -52.02 16.49
N GLU A 731 -22.84 -53.27 16.38
CA GLU A 731 -21.97 -54.45 16.50
C GLU A 731 -21.24 -54.80 15.19
N ASP A 732 -21.71 -54.34 14.03
CA ASP A 732 -21.08 -54.61 12.73
C ASP A 732 -19.99 -53.60 12.34
N LEU A 733 -19.94 -52.42 12.98
CA LEU A 733 -18.91 -51.40 12.71
C LEU A 733 -17.54 -51.74 13.29
N ILE A 734 -17.48 -52.59 14.32
CA ILE A 734 -16.21 -52.97 14.97
C ILE A 734 -15.46 -54.04 14.15
N LYS A 735 -16.17 -54.84 13.33
CA LYS A 735 -15.54 -55.85 12.47
C LYS A 735 -15.06 -55.32 11.11
N VAL A 736 -15.52 -54.13 10.68
CA VAL A 736 -15.23 -53.58 9.35
C VAL A 736 -13.96 -52.71 9.30
N LEU A 737 -13.41 -52.27 10.44
CA LEU A 737 -12.29 -51.30 10.50
C LEU A 737 -10.86 -51.91 10.52
N ASN A 738 -10.69 -53.23 10.54
CA ASN A 738 -9.36 -53.90 10.65
C ASN A 738 -8.93 -54.63 9.36
N VAL A 739 -9.16 -54.04 8.18
CA VAL A 739 -8.76 -54.66 6.89
C VAL A 739 -7.31 -54.37 6.52
N ASP A 740 -6.70 -53.34 7.13
CA ASP A 740 -5.46 -52.72 6.65
C ASP A 740 -4.18 -53.28 7.28
N VAL A 741 -4.28 -54.03 8.37
CA VAL A 741 -3.13 -54.44 9.19
C VAL A 741 -3.14 -55.92 9.58
N GLU A 742 -1.95 -56.48 9.82
CA GLU A 742 -1.78 -57.82 10.39
C GLU A 742 -0.64 -57.89 11.40
N ILE A 743 -0.79 -58.76 12.41
CA ILE A 743 0.24 -58.99 13.42
C ILE A 743 1.14 -60.13 12.92
N ARG A 744 2.44 -59.88 12.80
CA ARG A 744 3.44 -60.91 12.50
C ARG A 744 4.46 -61.00 13.63
N GLN A 745 5.00 -62.19 13.85
CA GLN A 745 6.11 -62.41 14.78
C GLN A 745 7.41 -62.53 13.99
N THR A 746 8.35 -61.63 14.24
CA THR A 746 9.70 -61.63 13.67
C THR A 746 10.71 -62.19 14.67
N LYS A 747 11.82 -62.77 14.18
CA LYS A 747 12.86 -63.35 15.03
C LYS A 747 13.63 -62.28 15.82
N ASP A 748 13.75 -61.08 15.27
CA ASP A 748 14.61 -60.03 15.81
C ASP A 748 13.85 -58.99 16.66
N LYS A 749 12.57 -58.69 16.32
CA LYS A 749 11.77 -57.63 16.97
C LYS A 749 10.50 -58.12 17.68
N GLY A 750 10.27 -59.43 17.77
CA GLY A 750 9.08 -59.99 18.42
C GLY A 750 7.80 -59.75 17.61
N ARG A 751 6.69 -59.40 18.27
CA ARG A 751 5.40 -59.13 17.59
C ARG A 751 5.42 -57.71 17.01
N GLY A 752 5.03 -57.56 15.75
CA GLY A 752 4.93 -56.27 15.05
C GLY A 752 3.66 -56.17 14.21
N LEU A 753 3.22 -54.95 13.94
CA LEU A 753 2.08 -54.65 13.07
C LEU A 753 2.57 -54.36 11.64
N PHE A 754 1.97 -55.00 10.63
CA PHE A 754 2.39 -54.88 9.23
C PHE A 754 1.22 -54.47 8.33
N ALA A 755 1.50 -53.67 7.30
CA ALA A 755 0.50 -53.20 6.36
C ALA A 755 0.07 -54.31 5.37
N ARG A 756 -1.23 -54.51 5.17
CA ARG A 756 -1.80 -55.49 4.21
C ARG A 756 -1.94 -54.95 2.78
N ARG A 757 -1.87 -53.64 2.61
CA ARG A 757 -1.96 -52.90 1.35
C ARG A 757 -1.16 -51.60 1.47
N ASP A 758 -0.97 -50.90 0.36
CA ASP A 758 -0.29 -49.61 0.35
C ASP A 758 -1.13 -48.55 1.08
N LEU A 759 -0.54 -47.88 2.06
CA LEU A 759 -1.16 -46.85 2.87
C LEU A 759 -0.53 -45.49 2.54
N LYS A 760 -1.36 -44.50 2.25
CA LYS A 760 -0.92 -43.14 1.92
C LYS A 760 -0.72 -42.30 3.19
N PRO A 761 0.14 -41.26 3.14
CA PRO A 761 0.19 -40.24 4.20
C PRO A 761 -1.20 -39.68 4.51
N GLY A 762 -1.52 -39.52 5.81
CA GLY A 762 -2.81 -39.06 6.33
C GLY A 762 -3.85 -40.18 6.55
N HIS A 763 -3.59 -41.42 6.10
CA HIS A 763 -4.54 -42.53 6.28
C HIS A 763 -4.57 -43.03 7.73
N THR A 764 -5.76 -43.24 8.29
CA THR A 764 -5.93 -43.87 9.61
C THR A 764 -5.74 -45.38 9.46
N VAL A 765 -4.61 -45.86 9.97
CA VAL A 765 -4.14 -47.25 9.91
C VAL A 765 -4.95 -48.17 10.86
N LEU A 766 -5.25 -47.67 12.06
CA LEU A 766 -5.98 -48.38 13.10
C LEU A 766 -6.80 -47.38 13.90
N SER A 767 -8.02 -47.73 14.31
CA SER A 767 -8.80 -46.96 15.30
C SER A 767 -9.46 -47.90 16.29
N THR A 768 -9.16 -47.75 17.58
CA THR A 768 -9.62 -48.65 18.64
C THR A 768 -10.01 -47.89 19.91
N ILE A 769 -10.88 -48.46 20.73
CA ILE A 769 -11.27 -47.89 22.03
C ILE A 769 -10.29 -48.40 23.10
N PRO A 770 -9.67 -47.53 23.92
CA PRO A 770 -8.83 -47.97 25.01
C PRO A 770 -9.55 -48.90 25.98
N THR A 771 -8.87 -49.97 26.37
CA THR A 771 -9.39 -50.95 27.32
C THR A 771 -9.54 -50.35 28.71
N VAL A 772 -8.59 -49.50 29.10
CA VAL A 772 -8.62 -48.75 30.36
C VAL A 772 -8.00 -47.38 30.14
N ILE A 773 -8.57 -46.37 30.78
CA ILE A 773 -8.05 -45.01 30.88
C ILE A 773 -7.98 -44.61 32.36
N ALA A 774 -6.90 -43.92 32.74
CA ALA A 774 -6.78 -43.22 34.01
C ALA A 774 -6.08 -41.87 33.80
N LEU A 775 -6.76 -40.77 34.16
CA LEU A 775 -6.20 -39.41 34.10
C LEU A 775 -5.12 -39.22 35.16
N ASP A 776 -4.08 -38.40 34.90
CA ASP A 776 -3.11 -37.97 35.91
C ASP A 776 -3.80 -37.17 37.03
N LYS A 777 -3.31 -37.30 38.27
CA LYS A 777 -3.81 -36.57 39.45
C LYS A 777 -3.93 -35.05 39.23
N GLN A 778 -3.07 -34.46 38.39
CA GLN A 778 -3.07 -33.03 38.07
C GLN A 778 -4.25 -32.63 37.18
N HIS A 779 -4.76 -33.57 36.38
CA HIS A 779 -5.74 -33.32 35.33
C HIS A 779 -7.15 -33.86 35.65
N ILE A 780 -7.33 -34.59 36.77
CA ILE A 780 -8.63 -35.20 37.17
C ILE A 780 -9.78 -34.18 37.23
N SER A 781 -9.52 -32.95 37.70
CA SER A 781 -10.56 -31.93 37.84
C SER A 781 -10.92 -31.25 36.53
N GLN A 782 -10.07 -31.39 35.51
CA GLN A 782 -10.20 -30.67 34.24
C GLN A 782 -10.79 -31.56 33.14
N PHE A 783 -10.66 -32.89 33.26
CA PHE A 783 -11.09 -33.84 32.23
C PHE A 783 -12.07 -34.89 32.78
N CYS A 784 -12.98 -35.34 31.92
CA CYS A 784 -13.91 -36.41 32.17
C CYS A 784 -13.16 -37.74 32.31
N SER A 785 -13.37 -38.46 33.42
CA SER A 785 -12.65 -39.72 33.67
C SER A 785 -13.03 -40.89 32.75
N TYR A 786 -14.11 -40.77 31.97
CA TYR A 786 -14.54 -41.80 31.03
C TYR A 786 -14.19 -41.46 29.58
N THR A 787 -14.50 -40.24 29.14
CA THR A 787 -14.30 -39.81 27.74
C THR A 787 -13.01 -39.02 27.51
N ALA A 788 -12.25 -38.70 28.57
CA ALA A 788 -11.09 -37.79 28.53
C ALA A 788 -11.39 -36.39 27.94
N GLN A 789 -12.67 -36.00 27.86
CA GLN A 789 -13.10 -34.69 27.39
C GLN A 789 -12.93 -33.63 28.49
N SER A 790 -12.38 -32.47 28.17
CA SER A 790 -12.18 -31.40 29.15
C SER A 790 -13.48 -30.64 29.49
N GLU A 791 -13.50 -29.87 30.60
CA GLU A 791 -14.57 -28.89 30.92
C GLU A 791 -14.78 -27.86 29.81
N TYR A 792 -13.72 -27.54 29.08
CA TYR A 792 -13.73 -26.64 27.93
C TYR A 792 -14.14 -27.35 26.63
N GLY A 793 -14.58 -28.61 26.75
CA GLY A 793 -14.53 -29.58 25.68
C GLY A 793 -13.09 -29.91 25.32
N GLY A 794 -12.89 -30.80 24.35
CA GLY A 794 -11.81 -30.48 23.42
C GLY A 794 -12.01 -29.05 22.95
N LEU A 795 -10.96 -28.47 22.36
CA LEU A 795 -11.04 -27.22 21.60
C LEU A 795 -12.47 -27.04 21.00
N PHE A 796 -13.01 -28.15 20.44
CA PHE A 796 -14.36 -28.80 20.42
C PHE A 796 -15.64 -28.12 21.01
N ALA A 797 -15.78 -28.01 22.34
CA ALA A 797 -17.12 -27.97 22.98
C ALA A 797 -17.57 -26.59 23.49
N SER A 798 -16.70 -25.59 23.35
CA SER A 798 -17.02 -24.17 23.43
C SER A 798 -18.16 -23.79 22.48
N GLU A 799 -18.30 -24.59 21.43
CA GLU A 799 -19.40 -24.45 20.52
C GLU A 799 -20.73 -24.43 21.24
N LEU A 800 -21.16 -25.27 22.21
CA LEU A 800 -22.59 -25.35 22.57
C LEU A 800 -23.24 -24.28 23.48
N GLY A 801 -22.53 -23.22 23.92
CA GLY A 801 -23.13 -22.20 24.81
C GLY A 801 -23.64 -22.78 26.14
N THR A 802 -23.22 -24.00 26.44
CA THR A 802 -23.29 -24.59 27.76
C THR A 802 -21.88 -25.00 28.06
N MET A 803 -21.18 -24.21 28.89
CA MET A 803 -20.11 -24.74 29.72
C MET A 803 -20.68 -25.98 30.41
N LYS A 804 -20.36 -27.17 29.89
CA LYS A 804 -20.72 -28.42 30.54
C LYS A 804 -19.73 -28.60 31.68
N LYS A 805 -19.99 -27.84 32.75
CA LYS A 805 -19.30 -27.99 34.02
C LYS A 805 -19.27 -29.47 34.36
N LEU A 806 -18.08 -30.04 34.51
CA LEU A 806 -17.99 -31.47 34.73
C LEU A 806 -18.73 -31.76 36.04
N ALA A 807 -19.63 -32.72 36.00
CA ALA A 807 -20.35 -33.15 37.18
C ALA A 807 -19.39 -33.93 38.06
N ARG A 808 -18.99 -33.31 39.18
CA ARG A 808 -18.22 -34.00 40.21
C ARG A 808 -19.07 -35.12 40.80
N CYS A 809 -18.49 -36.30 40.96
CA CYS A 809 -19.13 -37.40 41.67
C CYS A 809 -19.53 -36.93 43.08
N SER A 810 -20.82 -37.05 43.41
CA SER A 810 -21.39 -36.55 44.67
C SER A 810 -20.85 -37.28 45.90
N LEU A 811 -20.34 -38.50 45.73
CA LEU A 811 -19.83 -39.36 46.81
C LEU A 811 -18.33 -39.14 47.07
N CYS A 812 -17.45 -39.47 46.13
CA CYS A 812 -16.00 -39.34 46.35
C CYS A 812 -15.53 -37.89 46.26
N LYS A 813 -16.25 -37.03 45.53
CA LYS A 813 -15.89 -35.63 45.33
C LYS A 813 -14.52 -35.42 44.63
N THR A 814 -13.98 -36.46 44.01
CA THR A 814 -12.65 -36.46 43.36
C THR A 814 -12.76 -36.59 41.84
N ILE A 815 -13.59 -37.49 41.32
CA ILE A 815 -13.72 -37.75 39.88
C ILE A 815 -14.83 -36.87 39.25
N PHE A 816 -14.61 -36.48 38.01
CA PHE A 816 -15.44 -35.55 37.24
C PHE A 816 -15.94 -36.21 35.93
N TYR A 817 -17.17 -35.91 35.51
CA TYR A 817 -17.83 -36.50 34.34
C TYR A 817 -18.51 -35.47 33.45
N ALA A 818 -18.39 -35.65 32.13
CA ALA A 818 -19.00 -34.77 31.12
C ALA A 818 -20.53 -34.88 31.04
N SER A 819 -21.10 -36.01 31.44
CA SER A 819 -22.55 -36.19 31.49
C SER A 819 -22.96 -37.30 32.47
N LYS A 820 -24.26 -37.36 32.79
CA LYS A 820 -24.81 -38.46 33.60
C LYS A 820 -24.70 -39.80 32.87
N GLU A 821 -24.73 -39.79 31.54
CA GLU A 821 -24.52 -40.98 30.70
C GLU A 821 -23.07 -41.46 30.80
N ALA A 822 -22.09 -40.55 30.71
CA ALA A 822 -20.68 -40.88 30.91
C ALA A 822 -20.43 -41.46 32.32
N GLN A 823 -21.03 -40.85 33.35
CA GLN A 823 -20.97 -41.39 34.71
C GLN A 823 -21.62 -42.77 34.82
N LYS A 824 -22.77 -42.99 34.15
CA LYS A 824 -23.48 -44.27 34.16
C LYS A 824 -22.68 -45.37 33.45
N SER A 825 -22.04 -45.04 32.33
CA SER A 825 -21.18 -45.96 31.59
C SER A 825 -19.91 -46.33 32.36
N ASP A 826 -19.35 -45.38 33.12
CA ASP A 826 -18.16 -45.63 33.94
C ASP A 826 -18.48 -46.25 35.31
N TRP A 827 -19.74 -46.18 35.75
CA TRP A 827 -20.17 -46.61 37.09
C TRP A 827 -19.78 -48.04 37.48
N PRO A 828 -19.80 -49.06 36.58
CA PRO A 828 -19.37 -50.40 36.94
C PRO A 828 -17.95 -50.47 37.52
N ILE A 829 -17.06 -49.60 37.04
CA ILE A 829 -15.69 -49.47 37.53
C ILE A 829 -15.63 -48.44 38.66
N HIS A 830 -16.18 -47.24 38.43
CA HIS A 830 -16.06 -46.11 39.34
C HIS A 830 -16.75 -46.36 40.68
N LYS A 831 -17.75 -47.25 40.78
CA LYS A 831 -18.38 -47.60 42.06
C LYS A 831 -17.34 -48.05 43.10
N ASN A 832 -16.39 -48.90 42.71
CA ASN A 832 -15.34 -49.39 43.61
C ASN A 832 -14.25 -48.34 43.82
N GLU A 833 -13.88 -47.62 42.75
CA GLU A 833 -12.91 -46.52 42.80
C GLU A 833 -13.37 -45.38 43.72
N CYS A 834 -14.66 -45.04 43.66
CA CYS A 834 -15.31 -44.00 44.45
C CYS A 834 -15.23 -44.31 45.95
N LEU A 835 -15.41 -45.57 46.34
CA LEU A 835 -15.26 -46.01 47.73
C LEU A 835 -13.81 -45.83 48.21
N CYS A 836 -12.86 -46.24 47.37
CA CYS A 836 -11.43 -46.12 47.67
C CYS A 836 -10.99 -44.66 47.79
N LEU A 837 -11.33 -43.81 46.83
CA LEU A 837 -11.01 -42.38 46.84
C LEU A 837 -11.64 -41.65 48.04
N ARG A 838 -12.87 -42.01 48.42
CA ARG A 838 -13.53 -41.44 49.61
C ARG A 838 -12.79 -41.79 50.90
N SER A 839 -12.16 -42.97 50.96
CA SER A 839 -11.50 -43.46 52.17
C SER A 839 -10.15 -42.78 52.48
N LEU A 840 -9.46 -42.30 51.44
CA LEU A 840 -8.11 -41.70 51.51
C LEU A 840 -8.11 -40.17 51.61
N GLY A 841 -9.21 -39.52 51.22
CA GLY A 841 -9.32 -38.07 51.19
C GLY A 841 -8.67 -37.44 49.95
N SER A 842 -9.01 -36.18 49.69
CA SER A 842 -8.64 -35.46 48.44
C SER A 842 -7.15 -35.16 48.28
N SER A 843 -6.33 -35.30 49.33
CA SER A 843 -4.89 -34.99 49.31
C SER A 843 -3.99 -36.19 48.99
N SER A 844 -4.54 -37.40 48.85
CA SER A 844 -3.76 -38.65 48.67
C SER A 844 -4.22 -39.47 47.46
N ILE A 845 -4.39 -38.80 46.31
CA ILE A 845 -4.80 -39.45 45.06
C ILE A 845 -3.62 -40.25 44.48
N PRO A 846 -3.79 -41.56 44.20
CA PRO A 846 -2.71 -42.36 43.63
C PRO A 846 -2.35 -41.98 42.20
N GLN A 847 -1.13 -42.35 41.80
CA GLN A 847 -0.68 -42.23 40.40
C GLN A 847 -1.66 -42.88 39.42
N ASP A 848 -1.70 -42.34 38.21
CA ASP A 848 -2.54 -42.80 37.10
C ASP A 848 -2.30 -44.28 36.74
N SER A 849 -1.06 -44.74 36.67
CA SER A 849 -0.70 -46.15 36.43
C SER A 849 -1.25 -47.11 37.50
N VAL A 850 -1.28 -46.68 38.76
CA VAL A 850 -1.88 -47.42 39.88
C VAL A 850 -3.41 -47.47 39.75
N ARG A 851 -4.04 -46.35 39.39
CA ARG A 851 -5.49 -46.30 39.15
C ARG A 851 -5.90 -47.07 37.89
N ALA A 852 -5.10 -47.04 36.82
CA ALA A 852 -5.33 -47.83 35.62
C ALA A 852 -5.35 -49.34 35.95
N LEU A 853 -4.41 -49.82 36.77
CA LEU A 853 -4.44 -51.21 37.24
C LEU A 853 -5.71 -51.51 38.05
N ALA A 854 -6.12 -50.61 38.95
CA ALA A 854 -7.30 -50.85 39.78
C ALA A 854 -8.58 -50.90 38.93
N ARG A 855 -8.70 -49.98 37.96
CA ARG A 855 -9.78 -49.93 36.99
C ARG A 855 -9.81 -51.17 36.10
N PHE A 856 -8.65 -51.67 35.66
CA PHE A 856 -8.54 -52.94 34.94
C PHE A 856 -9.09 -54.12 35.74
N VAL A 857 -8.66 -54.28 37.00
CA VAL A 857 -9.11 -55.38 37.86
C VAL A 857 -10.62 -55.35 38.09
N TRP A 858 -11.19 -54.17 38.38
CA TRP A 858 -12.63 -54.03 38.57
C TRP A 858 -13.43 -54.29 37.29
N MET A 859 -12.93 -53.82 36.14
CA MET A 859 -13.58 -54.07 34.86
C MET A 859 -13.54 -55.55 34.47
N LYS A 860 -12.40 -56.23 34.69
CA LYS A 860 -12.24 -57.67 34.45
C LYS A 860 -13.23 -58.48 35.29
N ASP A 861 -13.38 -58.15 36.57
CA ASP A 861 -14.35 -58.80 37.44
C ASP A 861 -15.80 -58.53 36.99
N HIS A 862 -16.12 -57.28 36.62
CA HIS A 862 -17.45 -56.93 36.12
C HIS A 862 -17.80 -57.69 34.82
N LYS A 863 -16.88 -57.76 33.86
CA LYS A 863 -17.08 -58.50 32.61
C LYS A 863 -17.21 -60.01 32.84
N ARG A 864 -16.43 -60.57 33.77
CA ARG A 864 -16.60 -61.95 34.24
C ARG A 864 -18.00 -62.19 34.81
N THR A 865 -18.56 -61.26 35.60
CA THR A 865 -19.95 -61.39 36.11
C THR A 865 -21.01 -61.31 35.01
N LEU A 866 -20.69 -60.73 33.85
CA LEU A 866 -21.55 -60.69 32.67
C LEU A 866 -21.33 -61.87 31.71
N GLY A 867 -20.45 -62.81 32.05
CA GLY A 867 -20.17 -64.02 31.25
C GLY A 867 -19.02 -63.89 30.26
N ASP A 868 -18.32 -62.75 30.21
CA ASP A 868 -17.17 -62.50 29.34
C ASP A 868 -15.86 -62.70 30.13
N ASN A 869 -15.35 -63.94 30.10
CA ASN A 869 -14.12 -64.33 30.81
C ASN A 869 -12.84 -63.96 30.06
N GLU A 870 -12.93 -63.64 28.77
CA GLU A 870 -11.77 -63.44 27.88
C GLU A 870 -11.46 -61.96 27.64
N TRP A 871 -12.37 -61.04 28.00
CA TRP A 871 -12.25 -59.59 27.77
C TRP A 871 -10.86 -58.99 28.09
N GLY A 872 -10.25 -59.41 29.20
CA GLY A 872 -8.98 -58.87 29.68
C GLY A 872 -7.74 -59.62 29.18
N GLN A 873 -7.88 -60.72 28.43
CA GLN A 873 -6.77 -61.61 28.09
C GLN A 873 -5.71 -60.90 27.25
N SER A 874 -6.11 -60.03 26.33
CA SER A 874 -5.18 -59.25 25.49
C SER A 874 -4.28 -58.31 26.30
N VAL A 875 -4.76 -57.78 27.42
CA VAL A 875 -3.96 -56.97 28.37
C VAL A 875 -3.01 -57.87 29.16
N GLU A 876 -3.45 -59.07 29.54
CA GLU A 876 -2.60 -60.04 30.24
C GLU A 876 -1.52 -60.63 29.34
N ASP A 877 -1.73 -60.68 28.03
CA ASP A 877 -0.78 -61.16 27.04
C ASP A 877 0.19 -60.05 26.55
N MET A 878 0.09 -58.82 27.08
CA MET A 878 1.07 -57.76 26.81
C MET A 878 2.42 -58.09 27.44
N TYR A 879 3.48 -57.55 26.86
CA TYR A 879 4.85 -57.83 27.27
C TYR A 879 5.17 -57.24 28.65
N ASP A 880 5.74 -58.02 29.58
CA ASP A 880 6.35 -57.49 30.81
C ASP A 880 7.87 -57.64 30.78
N ALA A 881 8.56 -56.53 31.08
CA ALA A 881 10.01 -56.48 31.21
C ALA A 881 10.50 -56.81 32.64
N TYR A 882 9.62 -57.33 33.51
CA TYR A 882 9.84 -57.43 34.95
C TYR A 882 11.10 -58.23 35.32
N ASP A 883 11.34 -59.34 34.63
CA ASP A 883 12.48 -60.21 34.88
C ASP A 883 13.82 -59.56 34.46
N ASN A 884 13.77 -58.57 33.56
CA ASN A 884 14.93 -57.82 33.06
C ASN A 884 15.17 -56.49 33.80
N TYR A 885 14.28 -56.07 34.70
CA TYR A 885 14.43 -54.84 35.47
C TYR A 885 15.56 -54.95 36.50
N THR A 886 16.28 -53.85 36.71
CA THR A 886 17.26 -53.72 37.80
C THR A 886 16.55 -53.74 39.17
N GLU A 887 17.30 -54.07 40.22
CA GLU A 887 16.74 -54.09 41.58
C GLU A 887 16.19 -52.71 42.00
N GLU A 888 16.79 -51.61 41.53
CA GLU A 888 16.28 -50.24 41.75
C GLU A 888 14.92 -50.01 41.07
N GLN A 889 14.75 -50.49 39.84
CA GLN A 889 13.47 -50.41 39.12
C GLN A 889 12.39 -51.28 39.79
N LYS A 890 12.76 -52.47 40.28
CA LYS A 890 11.86 -53.34 41.06
C LYS A 890 11.45 -52.70 42.39
N ILE A 891 12.35 -51.97 43.06
CA ILE A 891 12.01 -51.17 44.26
C ILE A 891 11.00 -50.06 43.92
N GLY A 892 11.19 -49.38 42.79
CA GLY A 892 10.24 -48.40 42.27
C GLY A 892 8.85 -48.98 42.01
N LEU A 893 8.78 -50.15 41.37
CA LEU A 893 7.54 -50.91 41.20
C LEU A 893 6.94 -51.36 42.55
N GLY A 894 7.78 -51.74 43.52
CA GLY A 894 7.34 -52.09 44.87
C GLY A 894 6.66 -50.94 45.59
N ASN A 895 7.17 -49.71 45.44
CA ASN A 895 6.54 -48.52 45.98
C ASN A 895 5.16 -48.26 45.34
N LYS A 896 5.04 -48.43 44.01
CA LYS A 896 3.75 -48.33 43.31
C LYS A 896 2.79 -49.47 43.68
N ALA A 897 3.30 -50.68 43.91
CA ALA A 897 2.50 -51.81 44.35
C ALA A 897 1.99 -51.62 45.78
N LYS A 898 2.79 -51.00 46.65
CA LYS A 898 2.35 -50.57 47.98
C LYS A 898 1.28 -49.48 47.88
N GLU A 899 1.48 -48.47 47.03
CA GLU A 899 0.48 -47.44 46.77
C GLU A 899 -0.83 -48.03 46.22
N PHE A 900 -0.74 -49.02 45.32
CA PHE A 900 -1.88 -49.80 44.85
C PHE A 900 -2.57 -50.55 45.99
N PHE A 901 -1.81 -51.24 46.83
CA PHE A 901 -2.36 -51.99 47.96
C PHE A 901 -3.09 -51.06 48.94
N ASP A 902 -2.47 -49.94 49.30
CA ASP A 902 -3.05 -48.94 50.20
C ASP A 902 -4.30 -48.32 49.57
N PHE A 903 -4.30 -48.07 48.26
CA PHE A 903 -5.45 -47.57 47.52
C PHE A 903 -6.61 -48.58 47.48
N PHE A 904 -6.32 -49.80 47.04
CA PHE A 904 -7.30 -50.84 46.76
C PHE A 904 -7.93 -51.43 48.04
N THR A 905 -7.20 -51.40 49.16
CA THR A 905 -7.68 -51.85 50.48
C THR A 905 -8.23 -50.72 51.36
N GLN A 906 -8.35 -49.50 50.84
CA GLN A 906 -8.88 -48.34 51.55
C GLN A 906 -8.06 -47.98 52.81
N GLY A 907 -6.73 -47.99 52.70
CA GLY A 907 -5.81 -47.80 53.82
C GLY A 907 -5.86 -48.91 54.86
N GLY A 908 -6.12 -50.16 54.42
CA GLY A 908 -6.21 -51.34 55.29
C GLY A 908 -7.57 -51.54 55.98
N LYS A 909 -8.63 -50.85 55.54
CA LYS A 909 -10.01 -51.01 56.04
C LYS A 909 -10.76 -52.18 55.39
N ASP A 910 -10.48 -52.50 54.12
CA ASP A 910 -10.96 -53.70 53.43
C ASP A 910 -9.78 -54.67 53.20
N ARG A 911 -9.42 -55.41 54.27
CA ARG A 911 -8.28 -56.35 54.24
C ARG A 911 -8.55 -57.60 53.39
N GLU A 912 -9.80 -57.88 53.06
CA GLU A 912 -10.21 -59.05 52.28
C GLU A 912 -10.27 -58.78 50.77
N ALA A 913 -10.22 -57.51 50.34
CA ALA A 913 -10.27 -57.11 48.93
C ALA A 913 -9.25 -57.87 48.06
N MET A 914 -8.02 -58.03 48.54
CA MET A 914 -6.96 -58.72 47.81
C MET A 914 -7.29 -60.19 47.53
N SER A 915 -7.90 -60.88 48.49
CA SER A 915 -8.31 -62.28 48.32
C SER A 915 -9.53 -62.40 47.42
N ARG A 916 -10.49 -61.47 47.52
CA ARG A 916 -11.72 -61.42 46.69
C ARG A 916 -11.42 -61.36 45.18
N TYR A 917 -10.39 -60.60 44.80
CA TYR A 917 -9.97 -60.45 43.41
C TYR A 917 -8.79 -61.36 43.02
N ASN A 918 -8.37 -62.27 43.93
CA ASN A 918 -7.25 -63.19 43.74
C ASN A 918 -5.93 -62.49 43.34
N LEU A 919 -5.62 -61.37 43.98
CA LEU A 919 -4.45 -60.55 43.66
C LEU A 919 -3.26 -60.92 44.55
N SER A 920 -2.12 -61.22 43.94
CA SER A 920 -0.83 -61.36 44.63
C SER A 920 0.05 -60.12 44.38
N ILE A 921 1.00 -59.85 45.28
CA ILE A 921 1.97 -58.74 45.11
C ILE A 921 2.78 -58.92 43.82
N SER A 922 3.19 -60.16 43.52
CA SER A 922 3.89 -60.51 42.28
C SER A 922 3.06 -60.18 41.04
N TYR A 923 1.76 -60.52 41.06
CA TYR A 923 0.84 -60.18 39.98
C TYR A 923 0.70 -58.65 39.80
N ILE A 924 0.54 -57.89 40.90
CA ILE A 924 0.44 -56.43 40.85
C ILE A 924 1.71 -55.81 40.24
N MET A 925 2.89 -56.24 40.68
CA MET A 925 4.16 -55.71 40.19
C MET A 925 4.36 -56.00 38.70
N ARG A 926 4.02 -57.21 38.24
CA ARG A 926 4.06 -57.55 36.80
C ARG A 926 3.05 -56.76 35.99
N MET A 927 1.83 -56.56 36.49
CA MET A 927 0.83 -55.75 35.79
C MET A 927 1.22 -54.26 35.73
N LEU A 928 1.80 -53.70 36.78
CA LEU A 928 2.34 -52.34 36.75
C LEU A 928 3.49 -52.22 35.74
N CYS A 929 4.35 -53.24 35.64
CA CYS A 929 5.37 -53.31 34.60
C CYS A 929 4.75 -53.31 33.20
N LYS A 930 3.71 -54.12 32.95
CA LYS A 930 2.97 -54.11 31.66
C LYS A 930 2.41 -52.75 31.32
N ILE A 931 1.84 -52.04 32.29
CA ILE A 931 1.29 -50.69 32.09
C ILE A 931 2.42 -49.70 31.75
N GLN A 932 3.58 -49.78 32.42
CA GLN A 932 4.70 -48.89 32.14
C GLN A 932 5.38 -49.14 30.78
N THR A 933 5.35 -50.39 30.29
CA THR A 933 6.00 -50.77 29.03
C THR A 933 5.07 -50.67 27.82
N ASN A 934 3.75 -50.85 27.98
CA ASN A 934 2.79 -50.92 26.87
C ASN A 934 1.70 -49.84 26.94
N GLY A 935 1.71 -49.00 27.98
CA GLY A 935 0.78 -47.90 28.14
C GLY A 935 1.09 -46.76 27.17
N PHE A 936 0.05 -46.16 26.62
CA PHE A 936 0.14 -44.93 25.84
C PHE A 936 -0.13 -43.74 26.75
N ALA A 937 0.68 -42.69 26.61
CA ALA A 937 0.38 -41.37 27.14
C ALA A 937 -0.92 -40.89 26.50
N LEU A 938 -1.98 -40.80 27.30
CA LEU A 938 -3.26 -40.23 26.88
C LEU A 938 -3.05 -38.74 26.65
N SER A 939 -3.22 -38.29 25.42
CA SER A 939 -3.02 -36.89 25.06
C SER A 939 -4.33 -36.08 25.02
N GLY A 940 -4.22 -34.82 25.47
CA GLY A 940 -5.26 -33.80 25.34
C GLY A 940 -5.37 -33.28 23.89
N SER A 941 -6.36 -32.41 23.63
CA SER A 941 -6.51 -31.72 22.32
C SER A 941 -5.37 -30.74 22.02
N ASP A 942 -4.59 -30.42 23.04
CA ASP A 942 -3.37 -29.61 23.08
C ASP A 942 -2.08 -30.46 22.98
N PHE A 943 -2.21 -31.78 22.75
CA PHE A 943 -1.11 -32.75 22.74
C PHE A 943 -0.38 -32.91 24.09
N MET A 944 -0.93 -32.36 25.18
CA MET A 944 -0.39 -32.55 26.52
C MET A 944 -0.73 -33.93 27.08
N GLU A 945 0.19 -34.56 27.79
CA GLU A 945 -0.08 -35.84 28.47
C GLU A 945 -1.00 -35.61 29.68
N ILE A 946 -2.23 -36.11 29.58
CA ILE A 946 -3.28 -35.96 30.59
C ILE A 946 -3.51 -37.24 31.41
N GLY A 947 -2.89 -38.36 31.04
CA GLY A 947 -2.94 -39.61 31.82
C GLY A 947 -2.41 -40.82 31.06
N THR A 948 -2.80 -42.02 31.49
CA THR A 948 -2.42 -43.29 30.89
C THR A 948 -3.61 -43.99 30.24
N ALA A 949 -3.42 -44.52 29.03
CA ALA A 949 -4.37 -45.37 28.33
C ALA A 949 -3.75 -46.73 27.94
N ILE A 950 -4.54 -47.81 28.03
CA ILE A 950 -4.11 -49.16 27.67
C ILE A 950 -4.82 -49.60 26.40
N CYS A 951 -4.07 -49.86 25.33
CA CYS A 951 -4.56 -50.33 24.04
C CYS A 951 -3.73 -51.53 23.54
N PRO A 952 -4.14 -52.78 23.82
CA PRO A 952 -3.35 -53.97 23.48
C PRO A 952 -3.02 -54.11 21.99
N LEU A 953 -3.94 -53.70 21.10
CA LEU A 953 -3.74 -53.80 19.66
C LEU A 953 -2.72 -52.75 19.15
N ALA A 954 -2.77 -51.52 19.67
CA ALA A 954 -1.81 -50.48 19.33
C ALA A 954 -0.43 -50.76 19.97
N ALA A 955 -0.38 -51.43 21.12
CA ALA A 955 0.87 -51.83 21.79
C ALA A 955 1.72 -52.84 21.00
N CYS A 956 1.20 -53.38 19.89
CA CYS A 956 1.97 -54.22 18.96
C CYS A 956 2.79 -53.43 17.93
N ILE A 957 2.70 -52.09 17.93
CA ILE A 957 3.47 -51.22 17.02
C ILE A 957 4.87 -51.01 17.61
N ASN A 958 5.89 -51.38 16.85
CA ASN A 958 7.27 -51.33 17.31
C ASN A 958 7.90 -49.94 17.17
N HIS A 959 8.93 -49.70 17.98
CA HIS A 959 9.76 -48.51 17.89
C HIS A 959 10.61 -48.51 16.62
N ASN A 960 10.67 -47.38 15.92
CA ASN A 960 11.71 -47.08 14.95
C ASN A 960 12.07 -45.59 15.02
N GLN A 961 13.36 -45.26 14.90
CA GLN A 961 13.84 -43.88 14.80
C GLN A 961 13.37 -43.24 13.49
N GLU A 962 13.24 -44.04 12.43
CA GLU A 962 12.59 -43.67 11.17
C GLU A 962 11.15 -44.21 11.14
N TYR A 963 10.33 -43.75 12.09
CA TYR A 963 8.93 -44.16 12.17
C TYR A 963 8.13 -43.71 10.93
N ASN A 964 6.97 -44.34 10.71
CA ASN A 964 6.08 -44.08 9.57
C ASN A 964 4.62 -43.80 9.97
N SER A 965 4.27 -44.01 11.25
CA SER A 965 2.96 -43.73 11.83
C SER A 965 3.04 -43.01 13.18
N THR A 966 1.98 -42.30 13.57
CA THR A 966 1.85 -41.64 14.88
C THR A 966 0.51 -41.99 15.55
N VAL A 967 0.45 -41.89 16.88
CA VAL A 967 -0.73 -42.21 17.69
C VAL A 967 -1.44 -40.93 18.12
N LEU A 968 -2.75 -40.88 17.89
CA LEU A 968 -3.62 -39.73 18.20
C LEU A 968 -4.83 -40.19 19.00
N PHE A 969 -5.23 -39.42 20.01
CA PHE A 969 -6.46 -39.66 20.76
C PHE A 969 -7.56 -38.72 20.27
N THR A 970 -8.66 -39.28 19.75
CA THR A 970 -9.82 -38.48 19.35
C THR A 970 -10.76 -38.31 20.54
N GLN A 971 -10.80 -37.09 21.09
CA GLN A 971 -11.52 -36.79 22.33
C GLN A 971 -13.06 -36.89 22.21
N GLU A 972 -13.61 -36.83 21.00
CA GLU A 972 -15.05 -36.90 20.78
C GLU A 972 -15.60 -38.33 20.88
N ASP A 973 -14.78 -39.33 20.52
CA ASP A 973 -15.22 -40.72 20.37
C ASP A 973 -14.54 -41.70 21.36
N ASN A 974 -13.71 -41.21 22.29
CA ASN A 974 -12.93 -42.04 23.22
C ASN A 974 -12.10 -43.12 22.49
N ARG A 975 -11.47 -42.75 21.37
CA ARG A 975 -10.72 -43.66 20.51
C ARG A 975 -9.27 -43.25 20.38
N LEU A 976 -8.41 -44.25 20.32
CA LEU A 976 -7.02 -44.15 19.91
C LEU A 976 -6.95 -44.50 18.42
N SER A 977 -6.43 -43.58 17.62
CA SER A 977 -6.24 -43.74 16.18
C SER A 977 -4.75 -43.66 15.83
N VAL A 978 -4.30 -44.56 14.98
CA VAL A 978 -2.93 -44.59 14.44
C VAL A 978 -2.99 -44.05 13.02
N VAL A 979 -2.21 -43.02 12.71
CA VAL A 979 -2.24 -42.34 11.41
C VAL A 979 -0.86 -42.43 10.76
N ALA A 980 -0.82 -42.82 9.48
CA ALA A 980 0.41 -42.85 8.69
C ALA A 980 0.80 -41.41 8.31
N PHE A 981 2.05 -41.01 8.53
CA PHE A 981 2.55 -39.70 8.06
C PHE A 981 3.53 -39.82 6.88
N LYS A 982 4.04 -41.03 6.62
CA LYS A 982 4.76 -41.41 5.40
C LYS A 982 3.96 -42.47 4.64
N GLY A 983 4.26 -42.68 3.36
CA GLY A 983 3.71 -43.81 2.62
C GLY A 983 4.25 -45.12 3.19
N ILE A 984 3.38 -46.11 3.40
CA ILE A 984 3.74 -47.44 3.91
C ILE A 984 3.35 -48.45 2.84
N GLU A 985 4.32 -49.19 2.29
CA GLU A 985 4.04 -50.17 1.25
C GLU A 985 3.43 -51.45 1.84
N LYS A 986 2.73 -52.21 0.99
CA LYS A 986 2.20 -53.51 1.38
C LYS A 986 3.32 -54.43 1.87
N GLY A 987 3.21 -54.86 3.11
CA GLY A 987 4.14 -55.79 3.76
C GLY A 987 5.18 -55.12 4.64
N ASP A 988 5.23 -53.78 4.68
CA ASP A 988 6.10 -53.02 5.57
C ASP A 988 5.59 -53.02 7.01
N GLU A 989 6.53 -52.91 7.95
CA GLU A 989 6.25 -52.77 9.38
C GLU A 989 5.73 -51.36 9.69
N ILE A 990 4.60 -51.26 10.37
CA ILE A 990 4.06 -50.03 10.93
C ILE A 990 4.81 -49.76 12.22
N THR A 991 5.48 -48.62 12.29
CA THR A 991 6.36 -48.24 13.40
C THR A 991 6.04 -46.84 13.89
N THR A 992 6.25 -46.61 15.19
CA THR A 992 6.09 -45.32 15.88
C THR A 992 7.36 -44.98 16.66
N THR A 993 7.51 -43.73 17.09
CA THR A 993 8.51 -43.42 18.12
C THR A 993 7.95 -43.68 19.52
N TYR A 994 8.76 -44.23 20.44
CA TYR A 994 8.39 -44.43 21.86
C TYR A 994 8.83 -43.27 22.76
N VAL A 995 9.67 -42.39 22.22
CA VAL A 995 10.25 -41.22 22.88
C VAL A 995 10.08 -40.00 21.99
N ASP A 996 10.19 -38.81 22.54
CA ASP A 996 10.10 -37.58 21.75
C ASP A 996 11.32 -37.47 20.81
N GLY A 997 11.06 -37.48 19.50
CA GLY A 997 12.11 -37.36 18.48
C GLY A 997 12.82 -36.00 18.47
N ALA A 998 12.29 -35.00 19.19
CA ALA A 998 12.94 -33.70 19.35
C ALA A 998 14.06 -33.69 20.42
N GLU A 999 14.12 -34.70 21.30
CA GLU A 999 15.14 -34.75 22.36
C GLU A 999 16.54 -35.09 21.80
N PRO A 1000 17.64 -34.69 22.49
CA PRO A 1000 18.99 -35.10 22.10
C PRO A 1000 19.14 -36.63 22.03
N TRP A 1001 19.97 -37.15 21.11
CA TRP A 1001 20.18 -38.60 20.93
C TRP A 1001 20.52 -39.31 22.24
N ASP A 1002 21.36 -38.72 23.09
CA ASP A 1002 21.70 -39.29 24.39
C ASP A 1002 20.51 -39.33 25.36
N ALA A 1003 19.60 -38.36 25.30
CA ALA A 1003 18.39 -38.34 26.12
C ALA A 1003 17.39 -39.40 25.64
N GLN A 1004 17.16 -39.48 24.32
CA GLN A 1004 16.34 -40.53 23.70
C GLN A 1004 16.87 -41.93 24.02
N ARG A 1005 18.18 -42.14 23.84
CA ARG A 1005 18.87 -43.40 24.15
C ARG A 1005 18.72 -43.77 25.62
N ASN A 1006 18.95 -42.83 26.54
CA ASN A 1006 18.81 -43.07 27.98
C ASN A 1006 17.37 -43.39 28.38
N GLN A 1007 16.37 -42.75 27.77
CA GLN A 1007 14.95 -43.03 28.07
C GLN A 1007 14.53 -44.41 27.54
N LEU A 1008 14.93 -44.76 26.31
CA LEU A 1008 14.69 -46.09 25.73
C LEU A 1008 15.37 -47.20 26.54
N LEU A 1009 16.62 -46.98 26.98
CA LEU A 1009 17.35 -47.91 27.85
C LEU A 1009 16.67 -48.05 29.22
N LYS A 1010 16.20 -46.95 29.81
CA LYS A 1010 15.63 -46.94 31.16
C LYS A 1010 14.22 -47.53 31.22
N GLN A 1011 13.38 -47.30 30.22
CA GLN A 1011 11.96 -47.68 30.24
C GLN A 1011 11.67 -48.95 29.42
N TYR A 1012 12.29 -49.10 28.25
CA TYR A 1012 12.03 -50.17 27.30
C TYR A 1012 13.19 -51.18 27.18
N LEU A 1013 14.31 -50.93 27.87
CA LEU A 1013 15.53 -51.75 27.82
C LEU A 1013 16.11 -51.88 26.40
N PHE A 1014 15.87 -50.88 25.56
CA PHE A 1014 16.30 -50.83 24.16
C PHE A 1014 17.46 -49.86 23.99
N ASP A 1015 18.55 -50.30 23.34
CA ASP A 1015 19.68 -49.45 23.00
C ASP A 1015 19.66 -49.10 21.51
N ILE A 1016 19.53 -47.81 21.18
CA ILE A 1016 19.63 -47.29 19.81
C ILE A 1016 21.08 -47.15 19.32
N GLY A 1017 22.08 -47.46 20.16
CA GLY A 1017 23.49 -47.38 19.83
C GLY A 1017 24.11 -45.98 20.01
N PRO A 1018 25.42 -45.83 19.80
CA PRO A 1018 26.07 -44.52 19.79
C PRO A 1018 25.46 -43.63 18.69
N GLY A 1019 25.33 -42.33 18.96
CA GLY A 1019 24.80 -41.38 17.99
C GLY A 1019 25.65 -41.29 16.72
N PRO A 1020 25.09 -40.78 15.61
CA PRO A 1020 25.82 -40.66 14.35
C PRO A 1020 27.11 -39.84 14.54
N ASP A 1021 28.25 -40.39 14.08
CA ASP A 1021 29.56 -39.71 14.11
C ASP A 1021 29.47 -38.39 13.33
N THR A 1022 29.76 -37.27 13.99
CA THR A 1022 29.65 -35.91 13.42
C THR A 1022 30.64 -35.59 12.29
N ASP A 1023 31.36 -36.57 11.75
CA ASP A 1023 32.41 -36.39 10.74
C ASP A 1023 32.15 -37.09 9.38
N SER A 1024 31.07 -37.85 9.21
CA SER A 1024 30.67 -38.36 7.89
C SER A 1024 29.74 -37.37 7.17
N LYS A 1025 30.28 -36.68 6.15
CA LYS A 1025 29.61 -35.68 5.30
C LYS A 1025 28.52 -36.20 4.34
N VAL A 1026 27.81 -37.26 4.71
CA VAL A 1026 26.64 -37.75 3.96
C VAL A 1026 25.58 -38.08 5.01
N ASP A 1027 24.37 -37.53 4.82
CA ASP A 1027 23.15 -37.73 5.64
C ASP A 1027 22.90 -36.79 6.84
N ALA A 1028 23.59 -35.65 6.92
CA ALA A 1028 23.22 -34.55 7.84
C ALA A 1028 22.17 -33.57 7.27
N PHE A 1029 21.67 -33.80 6.04
CA PHE A 1029 20.80 -32.84 5.33
C PHE A 1029 19.30 -33.04 5.65
N ASP A 1030 18.85 -34.22 6.09
CA ASP A 1030 17.42 -34.51 6.35
C ASP A 1030 16.98 -34.38 7.82
N GLN A 1031 17.88 -34.53 8.80
CA GLN A 1031 17.52 -34.37 10.22
C GLN A 1031 17.35 -32.91 10.66
N HIS A 1032 17.98 -31.97 9.95
CA HIS A 1032 17.95 -30.54 10.29
C HIS A 1032 16.66 -29.83 9.84
N GLU A 1033 15.92 -30.35 8.85
CA GLU A 1033 14.64 -29.81 8.40
C GLU A 1033 13.52 -30.13 9.40
N GLY A 1034 13.43 -31.37 9.88
CA GLY A 1034 12.43 -31.78 10.88
C GLY A 1034 12.57 -31.04 12.21
N GLN A 1035 13.80 -30.85 12.71
CA GLN A 1035 14.07 -30.06 13.91
C GLN A 1035 13.82 -28.55 13.69
N LYS A 1036 14.11 -27.99 12.51
CA LYS A 1036 13.82 -26.58 12.22
C LYS A 1036 12.33 -26.30 12.06
N VAL A 1037 11.57 -27.25 11.52
CA VAL A 1037 10.10 -27.15 11.38
C VAL A 1037 9.42 -27.33 12.74
N ALA A 1038 9.85 -28.31 13.55
CA ALA A 1038 9.33 -28.52 14.90
C ALA A 1038 9.65 -27.34 15.84
N LEU A 1039 10.86 -26.77 15.79
CA LEU A 1039 11.25 -25.61 16.61
C LEU A 1039 10.64 -24.28 16.10
N LYS A 1040 10.34 -24.17 14.79
CA LYS A 1040 9.58 -23.05 14.21
C LYS A 1040 8.09 -23.11 14.56
N LEU A 1041 7.50 -24.29 14.70
CA LEU A 1041 6.09 -24.48 15.04
C LEU A 1041 5.83 -24.47 16.55
N ALA A 1042 6.74 -24.99 17.37
CA ALA A 1042 6.56 -25.12 18.83
C ALA A 1042 6.49 -23.78 19.58
N LYS A 1043 7.22 -22.75 19.13
CA LYS A 1043 7.21 -21.42 19.77
C LYS A 1043 5.91 -20.63 19.51
N PRO A 1044 5.39 -20.60 18.27
CA PRO A 1044 4.04 -20.09 17.99
C PRO A 1044 2.94 -20.89 18.70
N LEU A 1045 3.03 -22.23 18.73
CA LEU A 1045 2.04 -23.11 19.39
C LEU A 1045 1.98 -22.88 20.91
N GLN A 1046 3.10 -22.82 21.63
CA GLN A 1046 3.12 -22.48 23.06
C GLN A 1046 2.67 -21.04 23.34
N SER A 1047 2.88 -20.12 22.39
CA SER A 1047 2.42 -18.73 22.50
C SER A 1047 0.92 -18.63 22.25
N ALA A 1048 0.39 -19.37 21.28
CA ALA A 1048 -1.03 -19.47 20.98
C ALA A 1048 -1.79 -20.19 22.11
N GLU A 1049 -1.23 -21.25 22.70
CA GLU A 1049 -1.76 -21.90 23.91
C GLU A 1049 -1.85 -20.91 25.07
N LYS A 1050 -0.77 -20.17 25.39
CA LYS A 1050 -0.81 -19.17 26.48
C LYS A 1050 -1.83 -18.06 26.23
N TRP A 1051 -2.00 -17.65 24.98
CA TRP A 1051 -3.02 -16.67 24.59
C TRP A 1051 -4.44 -17.25 24.70
N MET A 1052 -4.65 -18.49 24.27
CA MET A 1052 -5.92 -19.21 24.43
C MET A 1052 -6.27 -19.41 25.90
N THR A 1053 -5.35 -19.89 26.74
CA THR A 1053 -5.60 -20.09 28.17
C THR A 1053 -5.90 -18.77 28.85
N SER A 1054 -5.25 -17.67 28.46
CA SER A 1054 -5.54 -16.33 28.98
C SER A 1054 -6.90 -15.79 28.52
N ALA A 1055 -7.27 -16.00 27.26
CA ALA A 1055 -8.57 -15.61 26.71
C ALA A 1055 -9.73 -16.43 27.31
N MET A 1056 -9.56 -17.75 27.44
CA MET A 1056 -10.56 -18.64 28.05
C MET A 1056 -10.69 -18.41 29.57
N THR A 1057 -9.59 -18.06 30.24
CA THR A 1057 -9.64 -17.62 31.65
C THR A 1057 -10.33 -16.27 31.78
N ALA A 1058 -10.11 -15.32 30.86
CA ALA A 1058 -10.82 -14.05 30.84
C ALA A 1058 -12.34 -14.23 30.57
N ILE A 1059 -12.70 -15.16 29.68
CA ILE A 1059 -14.09 -15.51 29.35
C ILE A 1059 -14.80 -16.19 30.54
N SER A 1060 -14.11 -17.01 31.34
CA SER A 1060 -14.72 -17.67 32.51
C SER A 1060 -15.04 -16.72 33.69
N TYR A 1061 -14.47 -15.51 33.70
CA TYR A 1061 -14.82 -14.44 34.66
C TYR A 1061 -15.96 -13.52 34.17
N MET A 1062 -16.52 -13.77 32.99
CA MET A 1062 -17.51 -12.86 32.37
C MET A 1062 -18.94 -13.01 32.91
N ASP A 1063 -19.30 -14.16 33.50
CA ASP A 1063 -20.60 -14.36 34.15
C ASP A 1063 -20.82 -13.42 35.36
N ASP A 1064 -19.75 -12.83 35.91
CA ASP A 1064 -19.77 -11.90 37.04
C ASP A 1064 -19.70 -10.41 36.63
N MET A 1065 -19.69 -10.08 35.33
CA MET A 1065 -19.50 -8.71 34.83
C MET A 1065 -20.82 -7.92 34.60
N PRO A 1066 -20.80 -6.57 34.75
CA PRO A 1066 -21.99 -5.73 34.61
C PRO A 1066 -22.50 -5.61 33.15
N SER A 1067 -23.80 -5.35 33.02
CA SER A 1067 -24.65 -5.48 31.81
C SER A 1067 -24.26 -4.71 30.53
N TRP A 1068 -23.16 -3.96 30.51
CA TRP A 1068 -22.64 -3.26 29.34
C TRP A 1068 -21.40 -3.93 28.72
N ALA A 1069 -20.83 -4.93 29.40
CA ALA A 1069 -19.64 -5.68 28.96
C ALA A 1069 -19.79 -6.66 27.76
N PRO A 1070 -20.98 -7.14 27.34
CA PRO A 1070 -21.09 -8.16 26.28
C PRO A 1070 -20.58 -7.75 24.89
N SER A 1071 -20.56 -6.45 24.55
CA SER A 1071 -20.04 -5.97 23.26
C SER A 1071 -18.52 -6.11 23.15
N MET A 1072 -17.83 -5.88 24.27
CA MET A 1072 -16.37 -5.97 24.37
C MET A 1072 -15.89 -7.42 24.26
N ALA A 1073 -16.72 -8.37 24.71
CA ALA A 1073 -16.50 -9.81 24.56
C ALA A 1073 -16.44 -10.23 23.08
N VAL A 1074 -17.40 -9.74 22.30
CA VAL A 1074 -17.53 -10.05 20.86
C VAL A 1074 -16.38 -9.43 20.07
N GLU A 1075 -15.93 -8.23 20.43
CA GLU A 1075 -14.75 -7.61 19.81
C GLU A 1075 -13.46 -8.36 20.17
N LEU A 1076 -13.27 -8.74 21.43
CA LEU A 1076 -12.09 -9.48 21.85
C LEU A 1076 -12.03 -10.87 21.17
N ALA A 1077 -13.16 -11.55 21.06
CA ALA A 1077 -13.25 -12.85 20.40
C ALA A 1077 -13.01 -12.75 18.88
N LYS A 1078 -13.49 -11.69 18.21
CA LYS A 1078 -13.19 -11.42 16.79
C LYS A 1078 -11.71 -11.13 16.55
N ALA A 1079 -11.09 -10.31 17.40
CA ALA A 1079 -9.67 -9.99 17.32
C ALA A 1079 -8.79 -11.24 17.56
N THR A 1080 -9.19 -12.09 18.51
CA THR A 1080 -8.50 -13.35 18.80
C THR A 1080 -8.64 -14.32 17.62
N LEU A 1081 -9.82 -14.41 17.00
CA LEU A 1081 -10.09 -15.23 15.81
C LEU A 1081 -9.21 -14.82 14.62
N GLU A 1082 -9.15 -13.52 14.29
CA GLU A 1082 -8.29 -13.02 13.21
C GLU A 1082 -6.81 -13.33 13.46
N SER A 1083 -6.36 -13.19 14.72
CA SER A 1083 -4.99 -13.51 15.10
C SER A 1083 -4.67 -15.00 14.92
N THR A 1084 -5.61 -15.91 15.21
CA THR A 1084 -5.45 -17.36 14.97
C THR A 1084 -5.55 -17.76 13.49
N LYS A 1085 -6.33 -17.04 12.66
CA LYS A 1085 -6.42 -17.30 11.21
C LYS A 1085 -5.06 -17.14 10.50
N ALA A 1086 -4.17 -16.31 11.04
CA ALA A 1086 -2.82 -16.10 10.54
C ALA A 1086 -1.80 -17.19 10.96
N ILE A 1087 -2.13 -18.00 11.98
CA ILE A 1087 -1.19 -18.94 12.62
C ILE A 1087 -1.55 -20.40 12.30
N LEU A 1088 -2.84 -20.70 12.14
CA LEU A 1088 -3.34 -22.08 11.96
C LEU A 1088 -3.95 -22.27 10.56
N PRO A 1089 -3.62 -23.38 9.86
CA PRO A 1089 -4.09 -23.63 8.50
C PRO A 1089 -5.62 -23.79 8.42
N TYR A 1090 -6.19 -23.49 7.25
CA TYR A 1090 -7.63 -23.63 7.01
C TYR A 1090 -8.07 -25.10 7.16
N GLY A 1091 -9.17 -25.34 7.88
CA GLY A 1091 -9.61 -26.69 8.26
C GLY A 1091 -8.88 -27.27 9.47
N HIS A 1092 -7.95 -26.52 10.10
CA HIS A 1092 -7.35 -26.93 11.36
C HIS A 1092 -8.42 -26.96 12.46
N PRO A 1093 -8.44 -28.03 13.27
CA PRO A 1093 -9.31 -28.18 14.43
C PRO A 1093 -9.55 -26.88 15.20
N VAL A 1094 -8.51 -26.29 15.78
CA VAL A 1094 -8.65 -25.13 16.66
C VAL A 1094 -9.45 -23.95 16.07
N ARG A 1095 -9.39 -23.75 14.74
CA ARG A 1095 -9.98 -22.61 14.05
C ARG A 1095 -11.49 -22.74 13.85
N GLY A 1096 -11.96 -23.95 13.52
CA GLY A 1096 -13.39 -24.26 13.39
C GLY A 1096 -14.19 -23.95 14.65
N LEU A 1097 -13.54 -24.01 15.80
CA LEU A 1097 -14.15 -23.86 17.11
C LEU A 1097 -14.33 -22.49 17.66
N MET A 1098 -13.29 -21.69 17.46
CA MET A 1098 -13.34 -20.30 17.85
C MET A 1098 -14.50 -19.63 17.10
N LEU A 1099 -14.76 -20.06 15.86
CA LEU A 1099 -15.89 -19.59 15.06
C LEU A 1099 -17.26 -19.93 15.67
N VAL A 1100 -17.39 -21.02 16.41
CA VAL A 1100 -18.72 -21.42 16.93
C VAL A 1100 -18.94 -21.06 18.38
N GLU A 1101 -17.92 -21.03 19.24
CA GLU A 1101 -18.08 -20.33 20.52
C GLU A 1101 -18.45 -18.86 20.27
N LEU A 1102 -17.83 -18.22 19.27
CA LEU A 1102 -18.21 -16.89 18.81
C LEU A 1102 -19.67 -16.84 18.32
N SER A 1103 -20.11 -17.82 17.51
CA SER A 1103 -21.49 -17.85 17.02
C SER A 1103 -22.50 -18.01 18.17
N LYS A 1104 -22.16 -18.76 19.22
CA LYS A 1104 -23.04 -18.99 20.37
C LYS A 1104 -23.05 -17.85 21.39
N GLN A 1105 -21.95 -17.14 21.59
CA GLN A 1105 -21.89 -15.89 22.35
C GLN A 1105 -22.77 -14.80 21.71
N MET A 1106 -22.73 -14.68 20.38
CA MET A 1106 -23.58 -13.73 19.65
C MET A 1106 -25.08 -14.07 19.72
N LEU A 1107 -25.42 -15.36 19.84
CA LEU A 1107 -26.80 -15.83 20.07
C LEU A 1107 -27.29 -15.66 21.51
N ALA A 1108 -26.41 -15.75 22.51
CA ALA A 1108 -26.77 -15.51 23.92
C ALA A 1108 -27.17 -14.03 24.15
N ASN A 1109 -26.53 -13.11 23.42
CA ASN A 1109 -26.77 -11.66 23.47
C ASN A 1109 -28.07 -11.20 22.74
N ARG A 1110 -29.04 -12.10 22.57
CA ARG A 1110 -30.24 -11.91 21.72
C ARG A 1110 -31.33 -11.02 22.31
N ASN A 1111 -31.37 -10.82 23.63
CA ASN A 1111 -32.57 -10.28 24.31
C ASN A 1111 -32.33 -9.15 25.34
N GLU A 1112 -31.10 -8.63 25.53
CA GLU A 1112 -30.84 -7.76 26.71
C GLU A 1112 -31.12 -6.26 26.53
N GLU A 1113 -31.30 -5.74 25.31
CA GLU A 1113 -31.61 -4.31 25.13
C GLU A 1113 -33.11 -4.09 24.96
N LYS A 1114 -33.84 -3.95 26.08
CA LYS A 1114 -35.22 -3.42 26.07
C LYS A 1114 -35.24 -2.06 25.36
N GLY A 1115 -35.80 -2.02 24.14
CA GLY A 1115 -35.92 -0.81 23.31
C GLY A 1115 -35.20 -0.86 21.95
N THR A 1116 -34.56 -1.97 21.58
CA THR A 1116 -33.95 -2.11 20.24
C THR A 1116 -34.97 -2.38 19.15
N SER A 1117 -34.80 -1.74 17.99
CA SER A 1117 -35.69 -1.93 16.84
C SER A 1117 -35.59 -3.36 16.29
N GLU A 1118 -36.71 -3.94 15.87
CA GLU A 1118 -36.72 -5.31 15.33
C GLU A 1118 -35.79 -5.48 14.10
N GLN A 1119 -35.58 -4.44 13.30
CA GLN A 1119 -34.61 -4.46 12.19
C GLN A 1119 -33.17 -4.65 12.67
N THR A 1120 -32.82 -4.08 13.82
CA THR A 1120 -31.49 -4.25 14.44
C THR A 1120 -31.30 -5.67 14.93
N VAL A 1121 -32.37 -6.30 15.45
CA VAL A 1121 -32.34 -7.70 15.90
C VAL A 1121 -32.22 -8.65 14.69
N VAL A 1122 -32.94 -8.39 13.61
CA VAL A 1122 -32.81 -9.16 12.35
C VAL A 1122 -31.39 -9.03 11.79
N LYS A 1123 -30.79 -7.83 11.78
CA LYS A 1123 -29.41 -7.61 11.32
C LYS A 1123 -28.38 -8.37 12.17
N LYS A 1124 -28.56 -8.42 13.50
CA LYS A 1124 -27.72 -9.22 14.41
C LYS A 1124 -27.83 -10.72 14.11
N LEU A 1125 -29.05 -11.23 13.88
CA LEU A 1125 -29.29 -12.65 13.54
C LEU A 1125 -28.72 -13.02 12.16
N THR A 1126 -28.75 -12.12 11.16
CA THR A 1126 -28.14 -12.35 9.84
C THR A 1126 -26.62 -12.47 9.92
N ASN A 1127 -25.95 -11.66 10.76
CA ASN A 1127 -24.51 -11.80 10.97
C ASN A 1127 -24.15 -13.13 11.67
N CYS A 1128 -25.01 -13.63 12.55
CA CYS A 1128 -24.84 -14.96 13.14
C CYS A 1128 -24.91 -16.07 12.09
N ILE A 1129 -25.75 -15.94 11.05
CA ILE A 1129 -25.83 -16.91 9.94
C ILE A 1129 -24.48 -17.05 9.24
N THR A 1130 -23.87 -15.93 8.86
CA THR A 1130 -22.60 -15.93 8.11
C THR A 1130 -21.48 -16.60 8.89
N ILE A 1131 -21.35 -16.29 10.18
CA ILE A 1131 -20.33 -16.89 11.06
C ILE A 1131 -20.61 -18.39 11.29
N THR A 1132 -21.88 -18.77 11.44
CA THR A 1132 -22.29 -20.17 11.61
C THR A 1132 -22.09 -21.00 10.33
N GLU A 1133 -22.21 -20.39 9.14
CA GLU A 1133 -21.92 -21.01 7.84
C GLU A 1133 -20.42 -21.19 7.61
N GLU A 1134 -19.61 -20.20 7.97
CA GLU A 1134 -18.13 -20.28 7.90
C GLU A 1134 -17.58 -21.34 8.87
N ALA A 1135 -18.09 -21.35 10.10
CA ALA A 1135 -17.83 -22.42 11.05
C ALA A 1135 -18.18 -23.81 10.50
N LEU A 1136 -19.38 -23.95 9.91
CA LEU A 1136 -19.84 -25.22 9.38
C LEU A 1136 -18.93 -25.72 8.24
N ALA A 1137 -18.40 -24.82 7.41
CA ALA A 1137 -17.46 -25.15 6.34
C ALA A 1137 -16.12 -25.65 6.90
N GLU A 1138 -15.55 -24.96 7.89
CA GLU A 1138 -14.29 -25.37 8.52
C GLU A 1138 -14.44 -26.69 9.32
N VAL A 1139 -15.54 -26.87 10.05
CA VAL A 1139 -15.86 -28.10 10.79
C VAL A 1139 -16.07 -29.29 9.85
N LYS A 1140 -16.70 -29.10 8.69
CA LYS A 1140 -16.88 -30.18 7.70
C LYS A 1140 -15.55 -30.65 7.09
N ILE A 1141 -14.59 -29.74 6.95
CA ILE A 1141 -13.25 -30.05 6.42
C ILE A 1141 -12.38 -30.71 7.51
N GLY A 1142 -12.39 -30.17 8.73
CA GLY A 1142 -11.55 -30.68 9.83
C GLY A 1142 -12.08 -31.95 10.53
N TYR A 1143 -13.41 -32.10 10.66
CA TYR A 1143 -14.08 -33.19 11.41
C TYR A 1143 -14.88 -34.13 10.52
N GLY A 1144 -14.94 -33.87 9.22
CA GLY A 1144 -15.70 -34.64 8.25
C GLY A 1144 -17.19 -34.27 8.19
N LYS A 1145 -17.80 -34.52 7.03
CA LYS A 1145 -19.25 -34.32 6.80
C LYS A 1145 -20.06 -35.30 7.64
N GLY A 1146 -20.95 -34.79 8.49
CA GLY A 1146 -21.85 -35.60 9.32
C GLY A 1146 -21.36 -35.84 10.75
N SER A 1147 -20.26 -35.21 11.16
CA SER A 1147 -19.83 -35.10 12.56
C SER A 1147 -20.92 -34.49 13.47
N TYR A 1148 -20.84 -34.74 14.77
CA TYR A 1148 -21.79 -34.16 15.75
C TYR A 1148 -21.86 -32.63 15.65
N PHE A 1149 -20.70 -31.98 15.47
CA PHE A 1149 -20.54 -30.53 15.34
C PHE A 1149 -21.18 -29.98 14.06
N SER A 1150 -20.95 -30.63 12.91
CA SER A 1150 -21.57 -30.20 11.64
C SER A 1150 -23.10 -30.32 11.67
N ARG A 1151 -23.67 -31.38 12.28
CA ARG A 1151 -25.13 -31.51 12.45
C ARG A 1151 -25.71 -30.50 13.44
N GLY A 1152 -24.99 -30.19 14.52
CA GLY A 1152 -25.39 -29.20 15.51
C GLY A 1152 -25.49 -27.79 14.91
N LEU A 1153 -24.48 -27.40 14.13
CA LEU A 1153 -24.44 -26.12 13.40
C LEU A 1153 -25.49 -26.03 12.30
N GLU A 1154 -25.72 -27.10 11.54
CA GLU A 1154 -26.79 -27.15 10.53
C GLU A 1154 -28.18 -26.93 11.15
N LYS A 1155 -28.45 -27.56 12.30
CA LYS A 1155 -29.70 -27.37 13.04
C LYS A 1155 -29.84 -25.94 13.58
N GLN A 1156 -28.77 -25.40 14.17
CA GLN A 1156 -28.74 -24.01 14.65
C GLN A 1156 -28.98 -23.01 13.52
N LEU A 1157 -28.36 -23.23 12.37
CA LEU A 1157 -28.51 -22.40 11.19
C LEU A 1157 -29.95 -22.41 10.67
N GLN A 1158 -30.60 -23.58 10.70
CA GLN A 1158 -32.03 -23.69 10.38
C GLN A 1158 -32.91 -22.94 11.39
N ASP A 1159 -32.66 -23.09 12.70
CA ASP A 1159 -33.44 -22.42 13.75
C ASP A 1159 -33.34 -20.89 13.64
N ILE A 1160 -32.14 -20.35 13.38
CA ILE A 1160 -31.92 -18.90 13.19
C ILE A 1160 -32.64 -18.39 11.94
N LYS A 1161 -32.56 -19.13 10.82
CA LYS A 1161 -33.27 -18.80 9.58
C LYS A 1161 -34.79 -18.81 9.78
N LEU A 1162 -35.31 -19.75 10.55
CA LEU A 1162 -36.74 -19.82 10.91
C LEU A 1162 -37.18 -18.66 11.80
N GLU A 1163 -36.36 -18.25 12.78
CA GLU A 1163 -36.69 -17.13 13.67
C GLU A 1163 -36.69 -15.78 12.94
N ILE A 1164 -35.74 -15.55 12.03
CA ILE A 1164 -35.76 -14.38 11.14
C ILE A 1164 -37.03 -14.39 10.28
N HIS A 1165 -37.44 -15.56 9.78
CA HIS A 1165 -38.66 -15.68 8.99
C HIS A 1165 -39.93 -15.35 9.80
N PHE A 1166 -40.04 -15.84 11.05
CA PHE A 1166 -41.14 -15.52 11.94
C PHE A 1166 -41.19 -14.04 12.34
N ARG A 1167 -40.05 -13.41 12.64
CA ARG A 1167 -39.99 -11.98 12.99
C ARG A 1167 -40.30 -11.07 11.80
N ASN A 1168 -39.84 -11.43 10.60
CA ASN A 1168 -40.23 -10.72 9.37
C ASN A 1168 -41.73 -10.86 9.07
N MET A 1169 -42.35 -12.01 9.36
CA MET A 1169 -43.81 -12.18 9.26
C MET A 1169 -44.58 -11.37 10.31
N ALA A 1170 -44.08 -11.28 11.56
CA ALA A 1170 -44.68 -10.46 12.61
C ALA A 1170 -44.67 -8.97 12.22
N GLN A 1171 -43.58 -8.47 11.65
CA GLN A 1171 -43.47 -7.11 11.09
C GLN A 1171 -44.47 -6.85 9.95
N MET A 1172 -44.68 -7.82 9.07
CA MET A 1172 -45.69 -7.69 8.01
C MET A 1172 -47.11 -7.60 8.57
N SER A 1173 -47.44 -8.35 9.64
CA SER A 1173 -48.77 -8.28 10.27
C SER A 1173 -49.03 -6.95 10.99
N ILE A 1174 -48.00 -6.32 11.57
CA ILE A 1174 -48.08 -5.00 12.22
C ILE A 1174 -48.20 -3.86 11.20
N SER A 1175 -47.73 -4.06 9.97
CA SER A 1175 -47.92 -3.10 8.86
C SER A 1175 -49.28 -3.17 8.16
N GLN A 1176 -50.07 -4.23 8.42
CA GLN A 1176 -51.42 -4.42 7.87
C GLN A 1176 -52.57 -4.10 8.86
N SER A 1177 -52.26 -3.82 10.13
CA SER A 1177 -53.15 -3.18 11.11
C SER A 1177 -52.88 -1.69 11.19
#